data_AF-A0A958P2B3-F1
#
_entry.id   AF-A0A958P2B3-F1
#
_cell.length_a   1.000
_cell.length_b   1.000
_cell.length_c   1.000
_cell.angle_alpha   90.00
_cell.angle_beta   90.00
_cell.angle_gamma   90.00
#
_symmetry.space_group_name_H-M   'P 1'
#
loop_
_entity.id
_entity.type
_entity.pdbx_description
1 polymer ?
#
loop_
_entity_poly.entity_id
_entity_poly.type
_entity_poly.pdbx_seq_one_letter_code
_entity_poly.pdbx_strand_id
1 'polypeptide(L)'
;MKVLSFFICSCILFLLSIETKGCFKMSNDSLIKENYYFISNRETSGDKLAMYKARTNQSGISSCLIKGNFEIKGFPQMRKAEISVYNISTDQLVGIYNTNSKTGNYLVILVPNVKYEFVVNTYGYAPLKKIVEIPSYASTDISDEISTQKMVLSIDSTQLNLSLNTLFVEEKEPTLFLLTVYDENNETSHHVELYEAENEDQIDFERKQLSETEFGTIDELLKNEAEQESKKPEQAEKAFLKKDYQTTINIYSQLLELDPNDPIYNYRLGIAIFYTEQNKLKALPYFKKAEAGQQIPYEIYYYLGIIYHSWADFDKAQKALTTYKTKAKPNEVSEKNIDRLIENCSSGKTIIQEQFDMEIVNKTPLDVEKLIKELPLSLTSEKLNYKTDFFISPVDQKKKERLLMFKTENNEMIQTSYGMDDKNGKDLYYNTLLGGDKWSVSKSLGEKINTPYDEDYAYVTLDGRTMYFASKGHNSIGGYDIFVSTRKTTTDPWEEPKNMGYPINSPYDDFMFMPKLSGDEAYFVSNRRSPTGGFNLFQIKMPKPPLPLTIIKGHFMTNDSIPNFSASIAVYNTNNQEIVGIYNSSANTGNFLMALMPGIKYELAITVDNYNEHVAYITVPVQTESFPLRQNIRLKKEGSFEILNIDNYFTKEEAENAPEYKYTLKDFEEKKLTQETKKVDVLKEKLNSPNTEQQKILNLAEEFFKNKQYLKCVQQFDKVAPLISLTDKQSYYYGKSLFYVSREYEKALKYLEQAGENKTTPYDVFYMLGITNHNAYRFERAVNSFNKYKTYANEKELEKHNIESLINLSMFGKDIVNNPKPIEVIEKKEFKKDYIHTVYGSLDINAKFLLAPDDMLSAKDKKEGLKTTMYLNKDKTVIYFSSLGETGENGKDIFMMKKLPNNTWSEPINLDGPINSIGDEDFPFLSEDGKTLYFASTQHGSMGGYDIFKSEWDEKNNRWNYPVNMGAPINSPFDDIFYVEE
;
A
#
# COMPACT_ATOMS: atom_id res chain seq x y z
N MET A 1 -28.20 -56.58 32.65
CA MET A 1 -27.23 -55.70 33.35
C MET A 1 -25.80 -55.81 32.80
N LYS A 2 -25.20 -56.99 32.58
CA LYS A 2 -23.87 -57.08 31.94
C LYS A 2 -23.80 -56.65 30.46
N VAL A 3 -24.93 -56.62 29.73
CA VAL A 3 -24.98 -56.14 28.33
C VAL A 3 -25.05 -54.61 28.22
N LEU A 4 -25.59 -53.93 29.23
CA LEU A 4 -25.64 -52.46 29.27
C LEU A 4 -24.28 -51.85 29.67
N SER A 5 -23.49 -52.58 30.45
CA SER A 5 -22.12 -52.20 30.84
C SER A 5 -21.12 -52.26 29.66
N PHE A 6 -21.34 -53.15 28.68
CA PHE A 6 -20.47 -53.27 27.51
C PHE A 6 -20.77 -52.19 26.45
N PHE A 7 -22.04 -51.80 26.30
CA PHE A 7 -22.45 -50.73 25.38
C PHE A 7 -21.96 -49.35 25.85
N ILE A 8 -21.99 -49.07 27.16
CA ILE A 8 -21.53 -47.79 27.72
C ILE A 8 -20.00 -47.66 27.67
N CYS A 9 -19.24 -48.76 27.81
CA CYS A 9 -17.78 -48.74 27.66
C CYS A 9 -17.32 -48.58 26.19
N SER A 10 -18.02 -49.18 25.22
CA SER A 10 -17.72 -48.98 23.79
C SER A 10 -18.08 -47.59 23.27
N CYS A 11 -19.15 -46.95 23.77
CA CYS A 11 -19.48 -45.58 23.38
C CYS A 11 -18.51 -44.54 23.98
N ILE A 12 -17.96 -44.78 25.18
CA ILE A 12 -17.01 -43.86 25.82
C ILE A 12 -15.60 -43.97 25.20
N LEU A 13 -15.17 -45.14 24.72
CA LEU A 13 -13.91 -45.28 23.97
C LEU A 13 -14.01 -44.75 22.52
N PHE A 14 -15.17 -44.82 21.88
CA PHE A 14 -15.38 -44.26 20.53
C PHE A 14 -15.47 -42.72 20.52
N LEU A 15 -15.98 -42.10 21.60
CA LEU A 15 -16.01 -40.65 21.76
C LEU A 15 -14.66 -40.05 22.22
N LEU A 16 -13.77 -40.85 22.81
CA LEU A 16 -12.40 -40.43 23.19
C LEU A 16 -11.37 -40.56 22.05
N SER A 17 -11.75 -41.06 20.86
CA SER A 17 -10.89 -41.15 19.68
C SER A 17 -11.30 -40.23 18.51
N ILE A 18 -12.26 -39.31 18.71
CA ILE A 18 -12.78 -38.41 17.66
C ILE A 18 -12.36 -36.94 17.85
N GLU A 19 -11.56 -36.62 18.88
CA GLU A 19 -10.84 -35.34 18.97
C GLU A 19 -9.35 -35.54 18.76
N THR A 20 -8.93 -35.55 17.49
CA THR A 20 -7.70 -34.96 16.92
C THR A 20 -7.43 -35.64 15.57
N LYS A 21 -7.19 -34.84 14.53
CA LYS A 21 -6.94 -35.20 13.11
C LYS A 21 -8.19 -35.33 12.24
N GLY A 22 -8.71 -34.16 11.89
CA GLY A 22 -9.70 -33.98 10.82
C GLY A 22 -9.48 -32.66 10.07
N CYS A 23 -8.22 -32.31 9.81
CA CYS A 23 -7.90 -31.28 8.83
C CYS A 23 -7.92 -31.97 7.47
N PHE A 24 -9.07 -31.92 6.77
CA PHE A 24 -9.12 -32.26 5.35
C PHE A 24 -8.23 -31.27 4.59
N LYS A 25 -6.97 -31.67 4.37
CA LYS A 25 -6.18 -31.23 3.22
C LYS A 25 -6.96 -31.68 1.98
N MET A 26 -7.49 -30.73 1.21
CA MET A 26 -7.73 -31.00 -0.20
C MET A 26 -6.37 -31.33 -0.82
N SER A 27 -6.25 -32.53 -1.37
CA SER A 27 -5.16 -32.91 -2.25
C SER A 27 -5.28 -32.09 -3.52
N ASN A 28 -4.43 -31.06 -3.61
CA ASN A 28 -3.95 -30.52 -4.86
C ASN A 28 -3.21 -31.64 -5.61
N ASP A 29 -3.80 -32.13 -6.69
CA ASP A 29 -3.14 -32.72 -7.85
C ASP A 29 -4.24 -32.73 -8.93
N SER A 30 -4.24 -31.86 -9.95
CA SER A 30 -3.17 -31.65 -10.92
C SER A 30 -3.16 -30.22 -11.47
N LEU A 31 -2.17 -29.42 -11.07
CA LEU A 31 -1.60 -28.39 -11.93
C LEU A 31 -0.14 -28.80 -12.10
N ILE A 32 0.14 -29.46 -13.22
CA ILE A 32 1.51 -29.73 -13.64
C ILE A 32 2.22 -28.37 -13.65
N LYS A 33 3.33 -28.26 -12.90
CA LYS A 33 4.17 -27.06 -12.89
C LYS A 33 4.91 -26.99 -14.22
N GLU A 34 4.25 -26.45 -15.23
CA GLU A 34 4.88 -26.23 -16.53
C GLU A 34 5.78 -24.99 -16.43
N ASN A 35 7.08 -25.20 -16.62
CA ASN A 35 7.97 -24.08 -16.85
C ASN A 35 7.74 -23.58 -18.27
N TYR A 36 8.08 -22.33 -18.51
CA TYR A 36 8.06 -21.74 -19.83
C TYR A 36 9.28 -20.83 -20.02
N TYR A 37 9.57 -20.56 -21.27
CA TYR A 37 10.65 -19.70 -21.70
C TYR A 37 10.07 -18.43 -22.33
N PHE A 38 10.70 -17.29 -22.07
CA PHE A 38 10.50 -16.07 -22.86
C PHE A 38 11.82 -15.34 -23.06
N ILE A 39 11.93 -14.55 -24.12
CA ILE A 39 13.13 -13.80 -24.46
C ILE A 39 12.84 -12.31 -24.38
N SER A 40 13.72 -11.56 -23.73
CA SER A 40 13.58 -10.11 -23.58
C SER A 40 14.89 -9.38 -23.81
N ASN A 41 14.82 -8.12 -24.26
CA ASN A 41 15.96 -7.19 -24.31
C ASN A 41 15.90 -6.09 -23.23
N ARG A 42 15.08 -6.25 -22.19
CA ARG A 42 14.89 -5.27 -21.10
C ARG A 42 16.14 -4.91 -20.28
N GLU A 43 17.09 -5.83 -20.17
CA GLU A 43 18.29 -5.69 -19.34
C GLU A 43 19.59 -5.86 -20.14
N THR A 44 19.47 -5.93 -21.47
CA THR A 44 20.62 -6.12 -22.35
C THR A 44 20.95 -4.84 -23.11
N SER A 45 22.24 -4.64 -23.37
CA SER A 45 22.74 -3.53 -24.19
C SER A 45 23.29 -4.02 -25.52
N GLY A 46 23.19 -3.18 -26.55
CA GLY A 46 23.72 -3.48 -27.89
C GLY A 46 22.93 -4.59 -28.60
N ASP A 47 23.66 -5.61 -29.06
CA ASP A 47 23.16 -6.71 -29.89
C ASP A 47 22.78 -7.97 -29.09
N LYS A 48 22.55 -7.86 -27.78
CA LYS A 48 22.27 -9.00 -26.89
C LYS A 48 20.77 -9.14 -26.54
N LEU A 49 20.35 -10.37 -26.28
CA LEU A 49 19.04 -10.75 -25.73
C LEU A 49 19.25 -11.64 -24.50
N ALA A 50 18.25 -11.73 -23.62
CA ALA A 50 18.23 -12.63 -22.49
C ALA A 50 17.04 -13.59 -22.61
N MET A 51 17.28 -14.89 -22.46
CA MET A 51 16.24 -15.91 -22.32
C MET A 51 16.01 -16.17 -20.83
N TYR A 52 14.75 -16.20 -20.44
CA TYR A 52 14.29 -16.46 -19.08
C TYR A 52 13.54 -17.78 -19.08
N LYS A 53 13.96 -18.73 -18.26
CA LYS A 53 13.15 -19.88 -17.86
C LYS A 53 12.36 -19.46 -16.62
N ALA A 54 11.05 -19.57 -16.65
CA ALA A 54 10.17 -19.13 -15.56
C ALA A 54 9.01 -20.09 -15.34
N ARG A 55 8.27 -19.91 -14.24
CA ARG A 55 7.01 -20.60 -13.96
C ARG A 55 6.02 -19.68 -13.26
N THR A 56 4.72 -19.97 -13.41
CA THR A 56 3.65 -19.19 -12.77
C THR A 56 3.72 -19.37 -11.24
N ASN A 57 3.77 -18.27 -10.49
CA ASN A 57 3.84 -18.32 -9.03
C ASN A 57 2.45 -18.64 -8.45
N GLN A 58 2.23 -19.88 -7.99
CA GLN A 58 0.96 -20.33 -7.40
C GLN A 58 0.71 -19.85 -5.96
N SER A 59 1.62 -19.08 -5.36
CA SER A 59 1.54 -18.74 -3.93
C SER A 59 0.40 -17.79 -3.55
N GLY A 60 -0.28 -17.17 -4.53
CA GLY A 60 -1.38 -16.23 -4.25
C GLY A 60 -0.93 -14.99 -3.46
N ILE A 61 0.38 -14.71 -3.42
CA ILE A 61 0.96 -13.58 -2.68
C ILE A 61 0.59 -12.29 -3.41
N SER A 62 -0.43 -11.59 -2.90
CA SER A 62 -0.86 -10.29 -3.40
C SER A 62 -0.10 -9.11 -2.78
N SER A 63 0.75 -9.36 -1.78
CA SER A 63 1.51 -8.34 -1.05
C SER A 63 2.75 -8.94 -0.37
N CYS A 64 3.88 -8.28 -0.51
CA CYS A 64 5.17 -8.52 0.13
C CYS A 64 5.33 -7.61 1.35
N LEU A 65 5.90 -8.16 2.42
CA LEU A 65 6.23 -7.42 3.63
C LEU A 65 7.73 -7.14 3.69
N ILE A 66 8.14 -5.88 3.70
CA ILE A 66 9.56 -5.47 3.70
C ILE A 66 9.92 -4.89 5.05
N LYS A 67 10.76 -5.59 5.80
CA LYS A 67 11.32 -5.10 7.06
C LYS A 67 12.61 -4.37 6.77
N GLY A 68 12.60 -3.07 7.06
CA GLY A 68 13.69 -2.15 6.77
C GLY A 68 14.45 -1.69 8.01
N ASN A 69 15.70 -1.27 7.83
CA ASN A 69 16.45 -0.49 8.83
C ASN A 69 17.14 0.73 8.18
N PHE A 70 16.94 1.91 8.76
CA PHE A 70 17.53 3.18 8.31
C PHE A 70 18.63 3.64 9.26
N GLU A 71 19.81 3.94 8.71
CA GLU A 71 20.92 4.54 9.45
C GLU A 71 21.66 5.60 8.63
N ILE A 72 22.21 6.60 9.33
CA ILE A 72 23.14 7.58 8.76
C ILE A 72 24.57 7.17 9.12
N LYS A 73 25.39 6.87 8.11
CA LYS A 73 26.79 6.47 8.25
C LYS A 73 27.58 7.58 8.95
N GLY A 74 28.21 7.23 10.07
CA GLY A 74 28.94 8.19 10.92
C GLY A 74 28.09 8.88 11.99
N PHE A 75 26.75 8.81 11.90
CA PHE A 75 25.82 9.36 12.89
C PHE A 75 24.76 8.32 13.30
N PRO A 76 25.17 7.19 13.93
CA PRO A 76 24.28 6.08 14.22
C PRO A 76 23.15 6.42 15.21
N GLN A 77 23.15 7.59 15.84
CA GLN A 77 22.05 8.08 16.68
C GLN A 77 20.92 8.75 15.88
N MET A 78 21.18 9.20 14.64
CA MET A 78 20.19 9.82 13.78
C MET A 78 19.53 8.75 12.90
N ARG A 79 18.47 8.15 13.43
CA ARG A 79 17.74 7.04 12.79
C ARG A 79 16.30 7.40 12.43
N LYS A 80 15.98 8.70 12.42
CA LYS A 80 14.65 9.22 12.08
C LYS A 80 14.64 9.68 10.63
N ALA A 81 13.71 9.10 9.88
CA ALA A 81 13.38 9.41 8.52
C ALA A 81 11.92 9.04 8.25
N GLU A 82 11.27 9.86 7.46
CA GLU A 82 10.00 9.58 6.80
C GLU A 82 10.31 9.04 5.40
N ILE A 83 9.62 8.00 4.97
CA ILE A 83 9.81 7.30 3.71
C ILE A 83 8.48 7.33 2.98
N SER A 84 8.36 8.19 1.98
CA SER A 84 7.20 8.21 1.09
C SER A 84 7.44 7.28 -0.08
N VAL A 85 6.56 6.31 -0.30
CA VAL A 85 6.71 5.30 -1.36
C VAL A 85 5.68 5.57 -2.44
N TYR A 86 6.14 5.77 -3.66
CA TYR A 86 5.31 6.02 -4.84
C TYR A 86 5.36 4.83 -5.78
N ASN A 87 4.22 4.45 -6.37
CA ASN A 87 4.19 3.53 -7.49
C ASN A 87 4.70 4.31 -8.73
N ILE A 88 5.78 3.84 -9.33
CA ILE A 88 6.47 4.54 -10.42
C ILE A 88 5.60 4.61 -11.68
N SER A 89 4.80 3.57 -11.93
CA SER A 89 3.93 3.49 -13.10
C SER A 89 2.80 4.51 -13.09
N THR A 90 2.22 4.78 -11.92
CA THR A 90 1.06 5.67 -11.75
C THR A 90 1.41 7.03 -11.17
N ASP A 91 2.62 7.20 -10.64
CA ASP A 91 3.04 8.35 -9.83
C ASP A 91 2.17 8.56 -8.58
N GLN A 92 1.44 7.52 -8.14
CA GLN A 92 0.57 7.58 -6.97
C GLN A 92 1.34 7.22 -5.70
N LEU A 93 1.08 7.98 -4.63
CA LEU A 93 1.56 7.67 -3.29
C LEU A 93 0.90 6.38 -2.78
N VAL A 94 1.73 5.37 -2.52
CA VAL A 94 1.32 4.07 -1.98
C VAL A 94 1.24 4.12 -0.46
N GLY A 95 2.17 4.82 0.17
CA GLY A 95 2.18 5.00 1.62
C GLY A 95 3.32 5.87 2.11
N ILE A 96 3.17 6.38 3.33
CA ILE A 96 4.21 7.12 4.04
C ILE A 96 4.57 6.31 5.29
N TYR A 97 5.84 5.99 5.44
CA TYR A 97 6.35 5.10 6.47
C TYR A 97 7.37 5.84 7.32
N ASN A 98 7.27 5.68 8.64
CA ASN A 98 8.21 6.29 9.57
C ASN A 98 9.16 5.23 10.11
N THR A 99 10.43 5.58 10.15
CA THR A 99 11.45 4.80 10.84
C THR A 99 11.33 5.01 12.35
N ASN A 100 11.58 3.95 13.11
CA ASN A 100 11.66 4.02 14.55
C ASN A 100 12.91 4.81 14.96
N SER A 101 12.74 5.96 15.63
CA SER A 101 13.84 6.87 15.95
C SER A 101 14.96 6.28 16.80
N LYS A 102 14.71 5.20 17.54
CA LYS A 102 15.72 4.52 18.38
C LYS A 102 16.46 3.40 17.62
N THR A 103 15.73 2.65 16.80
CA THR A 103 16.26 1.43 16.16
C THR A 103 16.57 1.62 14.67
N GLY A 104 15.96 2.61 14.02
CA GLY A 104 15.98 2.81 12.56
C GLY A 104 15.00 1.90 11.81
N ASN A 105 14.32 0.98 12.49
CA ASN A 105 13.48 -0.01 11.85
C ASN A 105 12.23 0.60 11.24
N TYR A 106 11.85 0.15 10.05
CA TYR A 106 10.59 0.49 9.37
C TYR A 106 9.99 -0.77 8.72
N LEU A 107 8.72 -0.71 8.35
CA LEU A 107 8.00 -1.82 7.74
C LEU A 107 7.14 -1.29 6.59
N VAL A 108 7.25 -1.89 5.42
CA VAL A 108 6.54 -1.48 4.20
C VAL A 108 5.80 -2.69 3.62
N ILE A 109 4.59 -2.49 3.11
CA ILE A 109 3.83 -3.54 2.41
C ILE A 109 3.68 -3.12 0.95
N LEU A 110 4.18 -3.92 0.02
CA LEU A 110 4.22 -3.59 -1.42
C LEU A 110 3.87 -4.82 -2.27
N VAL A 111 3.41 -4.62 -3.49
CA VAL A 111 3.11 -5.73 -4.41
C VAL A 111 4.42 -6.26 -5.03
N PRO A 112 4.65 -7.59 -5.08
CA PRO A 112 5.82 -8.16 -5.74
C PRO A 112 5.81 -7.89 -7.25
N ASN A 113 7.00 -7.87 -7.87
CA ASN A 113 7.23 -7.54 -9.29
C ASN A 113 6.81 -6.13 -9.71
N VAL A 114 6.69 -5.19 -8.76
CA VAL A 114 6.40 -3.78 -9.04
C VAL A 114 7.60 -2.91 -8.61
N LYS A 115 7.86 -1.85 -9.38
CA LYS A 115 8.90 -0.85 -9.08
C LYS A 115 8.30 0.35 -8.33
N TYR A 116 8.96 0.74 -7.24
CA TYR A 116 8.53 1.82 -6.37
C TYR A 116 9.62 2.88 -6.17
N GLU A 117 9.26 4.16 -6.12
CA GLU A 117 10.15 5.27 -5.80
C GLU A 117 10.03 5.57 -4.30
N PHE A 118 11.10 5.31 -3.55
CA PHE A 118 11.25 5.63 -2.15
C PHE A 118 11.83 7.04 -2.03
N VAL A 119 11.06 7.96 -1.47
CA VAL A 119 11.47 9.32 -1.13
C VAL A 119 11.74 9.38 0.36
N VAL A 120 13.01 9.41 0.74
CA VAL A 120 13.47 9.43 2.14
C VAL A 120 13.72 10.87 2.57
N ASN A 121 12.87 11.34 3.47
CA ASN A 121 12.96 12.62 4.14
C ASN A 121 13.60 12.43 5.51
N THR A 122 14.81 12.93 5.70
CA THR A 122 15.52 12.86 6.98
C THR A 122 16.09 14.21 7.38
N TYR A 123 16.12 14.47 8.68
CA TYR A 123 16.43 15.78 9.23
C TYR A 123 17.85 16.24 8.86
N GLY A 124 17.96 17.47 8.33
CA GLY A 124 19.25 18.06 7.94
C GLY A 124 19.73 17.70 6.53
N TYR A 125 18.93 16.96 5.75
CA TYR A 125 19.28 16.53 4.40
C TYR A 125 18.13 16.78 3.41
N ALA A 126 18.48 17.05 2.15
CA ALA A 126 17.49 17.13 1.08
C ALA A 126 16.80 15.77 0.88
N PRO A 127 15.52 15.72 0.50
CA PRO A 127 14.82 14.49 0.16
C PRO A 127 15.60 13.65 -0.85
N LEU A 128 15.83 12.39 -0.53
CA LEU A 128 16.54 11.46 -1.40
C LEU A 128 15.57 10.50 -2.05
N LYS A 129 15.75 10.26 -3.35
CA LYS A 129 14.90 9.35 -4.11
C LYS A 129 15.68 8.10 -4.47
N LYS A 130 15.07 6.93 -4.34
CA LYS A 130 15.59 5.67 -4.90
C LYS A 130 14.46 4.81 -5.43
N ILE A 131 14.67 4.24 -6.61
CA ILE A 131 13.82 3.19 -7.16
C ILE A 131 14.19 1.83 -6.54
N VAL A 132 13.18 1.10 -6.10
CA VAL A 132 13.28 -0.25 -5.54
C VAL A 132 12.33 -1.16 -6.32
N GLU A 133 12.88 -2.25 -6.86
CA GLU A 133 12.11 -3.33 -7.48
C GLU A 133 11.87 -4.44 -6.47
N ILE A 134 10.61 -4.86 -6.32
CA ILE A 134 10.25 -5.92 -5.38
C ILE A 134 10.31 -7.27 -6.12
N PRO A 135 11.09 -8.26 -5.66
CA PRO A 135 11.24 -9.52 -6.36
C PRO A 135 9.97 -10.39 -6.26
N SER A 136 9.85 -11.36 -7.17
CA SER A 136 8.71 -12.27 -7.24
C SER A 136 8.60 -13.29 -6.10
N TYR A 137 9.71 -13.56 -5.43
CA TYR A 137 9.83 -14.55 -4.36
C TYR A 137 9.84 -13.92 -2.97
N ALA A 138 9.47 -12.64 -2.86
CA ALA A 138 9.42 -11.95 -1.57
C ALA A 138 8.31 -12.53 -0.68
N SER A 139 8.62 -12.77 0.60
CA SER A 139 7.74 -13.49 1.51
C SER A 139 6.66 -12.59 2.12
N THR A 140 5.53 -13.19 2.48
CA THR A 140 4.51 -12.59 3.34
C THR A 140 4.89 -12.67 4.82
N ASP A 141 5.88 -13.47 5.17
CA ASP A 141 6.40 -13.60 6.53
C ASP A 141 7.45 -12.52 6.83
N ILE A 142 7.29 -11.85 7.97
CA ILE A 142 8.17 -10.79 8.45
C ILE A 142 9.53 -11.32 8.94
N SER A 143 9.63 -12.63 9.16
CA SER A 143 10.79 -13.31 9.72
C SER A 143 11.78 -13.82 8.66
N ASP A 144 11.39 -13.88 7.39
CA ASP A 144 12.24 -14.36 6.31
C ASP A 144 13.36 -13.36 5.96
N GLU A 145 14.59 -13.87 5.82
CA GLU A 145 15.77 -13.04 5.46
C GLU A 145 15.61 -12.35 4.10
N ILE A 146 14.91 -13.00 3.17
CA ILE A 146 14.53 -12.47 1.85
C ILE A 146 13.65 -11.22 1.97
N SER A 147 12.93 -11.04 3.08
CA SER A 147 12.06 -9.88 3.31
C SER A 147 12.78 -8.72 4.04
N THR A 148 14.10 -8.81 4.21
CA THR A 148 14.90 -7.81 4.94
C THR A 148 15.60 -6.82 4.01
N GLN A 149 15.46 -5.53 4.30
CA GLN A 149 16.06 -4.42 3.57
C GLN A 149 16.86 -3.52 4.52
N LYS A 150 18.01 -3.02 4.06
CA LYS A 150 18.85 -2.07 4.78
C LYS A 150 19.05 -0.81 3.94
N MET A 151 18.62 0.32 4.50
CA MET A 151 18.87 1.67 3.99
C MET A 151 20.00 2.33 4.76
N VAL A 152 21.08 2.65 4.07
CA VAL A 152 22.23 3.35 4.63
C VAL A 152 22.43 4.66 3.88
N LEU A 153 22.26 5.77 4.60
CA LEU A 153 22.65 7.08 4.11
C LEU A 153 24.16 7.26 4.33
N SER A 154 24.91 7.55 3.27
CA SER A 154 26.35 7.80 3.34
C SER A 154 26.71 9.16 2.74
N ILE A 155 27.72 9.80 3.33
CA ILE A 155 28.31 11.03 2.83
C ILE A 155 29.70 10.67 2.33
N ASP A 156 29.87 10.61 1.01
CA ASP A 156 31.21 10.59 0.42
C ASP A 156 31.57 12.01 -0.03
N SER A 157 32.87 12.30 -0.15
CA SER A 157 33.55 13.60 -0.04
C SER A 157 32.95 14.86 -0.70
N THR A 158 31.86 14.80 -1.47
CA THR A 158 31.10 15.93 -2.00
C THR A 158 29.60 15.64 -2.31
N GLN A 159 29.06 14.44 -2.06
CA GLN A 159 27.68 14.08 -2.44
C GLN A 159 26.96 13.21 -1.39
N LEU A 160 25.66 13.44 -1.25
CA LEU A 160 24.77 12.67 -0.39
C LEU A 160 24.29 11.41 -1.13
N ASN A 161 24.64 10.23 -0.64
CA ASN A 161 24.32 8.95 -1.29
C ASN A 161 23.41 8.09 -0.39
N LEU A 162 22.18 7.83 -0.85
CA LEU A 162 21.33 6.80 -0.27
C LEU A 162 21.68 5.44 -0.90
N SER A 163 22.33 4.58 -0.12
CA SER A 163 22.57 3.19 -0.50
C SER A 163 21.48 2.30 0.08
N LEU A 164 20.87 1.51 -0.78
CA LEU A 164 19.98 0.41 -0.41
C LEU A 164 20.74 -0.87 -0.72
N ASN A 165 20.80 -1.83 0.21
CA ASN A 165 21.13 -3.18 -0.22
C ASN A 165 19.93 -3.67 -1.06
N THR A 166 20.10 -3.78 -2.36
CA THR A 166 19.15 -4.50 -3.22
C THR A 166 19.41 -6.01 -3.17
N LEU A 167 20.08 -6.49 -2.11
CA LEU A 167 20.34 -7.90 -1.86
C LEU A 167 19.09 -8.55 -1.26
N PHE A 168 18.08 -8.71 -2.10
CA PHE A 168 17.32 -9.96 -2.08
C PHE A 168 18.27 -10.97 -2.71
N VAL A 169 18.84 -11.87 -1.92
CA VAL A 169 20.03 -12.66 -2.26
C VAL A 169 19.99 -13.22 -3.70
N GLU A 170 20.83 -12.71 -4.61
CA GLU A 170 21.12 -13.31 -5.92
C GLU A 170 22.63 -13.29 -6.20
N GLU A 171 23.25 -14.48 -6.28
CA GLU A 171 23.92 -15.01 -7.48
C GLU A 171 24.77 -16.27 -7.17
N LYS A 172 24.39 -17.37 -7.86
CA LYS A 172 25.23 -18.28 -8.69
C LYS A 172 26.24 -19.26 -8.03
N GLU A 173 25.84 -20.55 -7.99
CA GLU A 173 26.34 -21.74 -8.76
C GLU A 173 27.75 -21.67 -9.44
N PRO A 174 28.48 -22.76 -9.82
CA PRO A 174 28.30 -24.23 -9.62
C PRO A 174 29.63 -25.03 -9.29
N THR A 175 29.57 -26.37 -9.10
CA THR A 175 30.43 -27.46 -9.68
C THR A 175 30.68 -28.67 -8.74
N LEU A 176 30.31 -29.86 -9.25
CA LEU A 176 30.47 -31.28 -8.83
C LEU A 176 31.89 -31.77 -8.45
N PHE A 177 31.97 -32.91 -7.72
CA PHE A 177 32.58 -34.17 -8.22
C PHE A 177 31.97 -35.45 -7.57
N LEU A 178 31.85 -36.48 -8.42
CA LEU A 178 31.29 -37.83 -8.25
C LEU A 178 32.10 -38.78 -7.33
N LEU A 179 31.44 -39.85 -6.86
CA LEU A 179 32.07 -41.18 -6.82
C LEU A 179 31.05 -42.27 -7.21
N THR A 180 31.11 -42.69 -8.47
CA THR A 180 30.60 -43.98 -8.95
C THR A 180 31.52 -45.10 -8.49
N VAL A 181 30.95 -46.20 -7.96
CA VAL A 181 31.59 -47.52 -8.00
C VAL A 181 30.62 -48.50 -8.63
N TYR A 182 31.11 -49.19 -9.65
CA TYR A 182 30.41 -50.15 -10.49
C TYR A 182 30.30 -51.52 -9.81
N ASP A 183 29.10 -52.09 -9.92
CA ASP A 183 28.69 -53.45 -10.32
C ASP A 183 29.70 -54.60 -10.24
N GLU A 184 29.20 -55.80 -9.85
CA GLU A 184 29.80 -57.05 -10.34
C GLU A 184 28.79 -58.15 -10.72
N ASN A 185 27.45 -58.00 -10.65
CA ASN A 185 26.59 -59.20 -10.76
C ASN A 185 25.13 -59.14 -11.32
N ASN A 186 24.55 -58.04 -11.88
CA ASN A 186 23.30 -58.23 -12.68
C ASN A 186 22.82 -57.02 -13.53
N GLU A 187 22.48 -57.30 -14.79
CA GLU A 187 22.00 -56.36 -15.82
C GLU A 187 20.51 -55.99 -15.66
N THR A 188 20.17 -54.73 -15.96
CA THR A 188 18.80 -54.14 -16.09
C THR A 188 18.03 -53.79 -14.81
N SER A 189 18.61 -52.98 -13.94
CA SER A 189 17.90 -51.94 -13.17
C SER A 189 18.89 -51.16 -12.32
N HIS A 190 18.76 -49.84 -12.24
CA HIS A 190 19.40 -49.02 -11.20
C HIS A 190 18.30 -48.29 -10.46
N HIS A 191 17.96 -48.78 -9.27
CA HIS A 191 17.17 -48.08 -8.27
C HIS A 191 18.09 -47.18 -7.43
N VAL A 192 17.63 -45.99 -7.07
CA VAL A 192 18.02 -45.30 -5.84
C VAL A 192 16.74 -45.13 -5.04
N GLU A 193 16.68 -45.77 -3.86
CA GLU A 193 15.69 -45.48 -2.85
C GLU A 193 16.29 -44.52 -1.81
N LEU A 194 15.50 -43.55 -1.38
CA LEU A 194 15.66 -42.88 -0.10
C LEU A 194 14.49 -43.29 0.78
N TYR A 195 14.83 -43.85 1.94
CA TYR A 195 13.91 -44.14 3.03
C TYR A 195 13.85 -42.92 3.97
N GLU A 196 12.68 -42.64 4.55
CA GLU A 196 12.62 -42.09 5.91
C GLU A 196 12.12 -43.21 6.82
N ALA A 197 12.92 -43.56 7.83
CA ALA A 197 12.50 -44.42 8.91
C ALA A 197 12.36 -43.57 10.18
N GLU A 198 11.16 -43.51 10.73
CA GLU A 198 10.97 -43.55 12.18
C GLU A 198 10.02 -44.71 12.50
N ASN A 199 10.63 -45.89 12.65
CA ASN A 199 10.10 -47.17 13.17
C ASN A 199 8.95 -47.89 12.41
N GLU A 200 9.36 -49.03 11.85
CA GLU A 200 8.76 -50.37 11.91
C GLU A 200 7.28 -50.47 12.29
N ASP A 201 6.39 -50.63 11.29
CA ASP A 201 5.75 -51.93 11.03
C ASP A 201 4.67 -51.87 9.92
N GLN A 202 4.90 -52.65 8.87
CA GLN A 202 3.94 -53.41 8.02
C GLN A 202 2.90 -52.70 7.13
N ILE A 203 3.31 -52.49 5.86
CA ILE A 203 2.84 -53.14 4.60
C ILE A 203 1.47 -53.86 4.66
N ASP A 204 0.47 -53.43 3.86
CA ASP A 204 0.04 -54.13 2.62
C ASP A 204 -1.10 -53.40 1.86
N PHE A 205 -0.97 -53.27 0.53
CA PHE A 205 -2.04 -52.82 -0.37
C PHE A 205 -2.46 -53.98 -1.28
N GLU A 206 -3.67 -54.50 -1.12
CA GLU A 206 -4.33 -55.30 -2.17
C GLU A 206 -5.00 -54.39 -3.19
N ARG A 207 -4.58 -54.53 -4.46
CA ARG A 207 -5.26 -53.95 -5.62
C ARG A 207 -6.58 -54.69 -5.88
N LYS A 208 -7.66 -53.95 -6.11
CA LYS A 208 -8.84 -54.49 -6.79
C LYS A 208 -9.35 -53.56 -7.88
N GLN A 209 -9.41 -54.12 -9.09
CA GLN A 209 -9.94 -53.55 -10.32
C GLN A 209 -11.47 -53.56 -10.29
N LEU A 210 -12.14 -52.48 -10.70
CA LEU A 210 -13.58 -52.48 -11.00
C LEU A 210 -13.81 -51.82 -12.34
N SER A 211 -14.58 -52.51 -13.18
CA SER A 211 -14.80 -52.30 -14.61
C SER A 211 -16.03 -51.47 -14.92
N GLU A 212 -16.04 -50.92 -16.14
CA GLU A 212 -17.14 -50.29 -16.87
C GLU A 212 -18.49 -50.96 -16.64
N THR A 213 -19.40 -50.28 -15.93
CA THR A 213 -20.84 -50.15 -16.24
C THR A 213 -21.55 -49.55 -15.04
N GLU A 214 -21.36 -48.26 -14.81
CA GLU A 214 -22.27 -47.40 -14.05
C GLU A 214 -21.91 -45.96 -14.45
N PHE A 215 -22.91 -45.12 -14.73
CA PHE A 215 -22.88 -43.73 -15.22
C PHE A 215 -23.00 -43.53 -16.76
N GLY A 216 -24.09 -42.86 -17.15
CA GLY A 216 -24.54 -42.62 -18.53
C GLY A 216 -23.83 -41.46 -19.25
N THR A 217 -24.39 -41.05 -20.39
CA THR A 217 -23.74 -40.24 -21.44
C THR A 217 -23.47 -38.77 -21.08
N ILE A 218 -22.32 -38.26 -21.55
CA ILE A 218 -21.73 -36.92 -21.38
C ILE A 218 -22.70 -35.75 -21.64
N ASP A 219 -23.64 -35.90 -22.58
CA ASP A 219 -24.62 -34.86 -22.91
C ASP A 219 -25.63 -34.57 -21.78
N GLU A 220 -25.92 -35.54 -20.91
CA GLU A 220 -26.75 -35.32 -19.72
C GLU A 220 -25.97 -34.59 -18.61
N LEU A 221 -24.65 -34.75 -18.56
CA LEU A 221 -23.78 -34.07 -17.59
C LEU A 221 -23.59 -32.60 -17.94
N LEU A 222 -23.30 -32.28 -19.20
CA LEU A 222 -23.12 -30.90 -19.68
C LEU A 222 -24.40 -30.06 -19.58
N LYS A 223 -25.56 -30.69 -19.78
CA LYS A 223 -26.86 -30.02 -19.64
C LYS A 223 -27.21 -29.74 -18.18
N ASN A 224 -26.86 -30.65 -17.27
CA ASN A 224 -27.02 -30.45 -15.83
C ASN A 224 -26.06 -29.37 -15.28
N GLU A 225 -24.85 -29.28 -15.81
CA GLU A 225 -23.84 -28.31 -15.37
C GLU A 225 -24.18 -26.87 -15.82
N ALA A 226 -24.63 -26.69 -17.07
CA ALA A 226 -25.16 -25.41 -17.55
C ALA A 226 -26.46 -25.00 -16.83
N GLU A 227 -27.32 -25.96 -16.45
CA GLU A 227 -28.47 -25.71 -15.59
C GLU A 227 -28.08 -25.34 -14.15
N GLN A 228 -26.94 -25.82 -13.64
CA GLN A 228 -26.45 -25.45 -12.31
C GLN A 228 -25.79 -24.07 -12.29
N GLU A 229 -24.99 -23.73 -13.31
CA GLU A 229 -24.37 -22.40 -13.47
C GLU A 229 -25.41 -21.28 -13.59
N SER A 230 -26.47 -21.49 -14.40
CA SER A 230 -27.56 -20.50 -14.53
C SER A 230 -28.36 -20.27 -13.24
N LYS A 231 -28.33 -21.23 -12.29
CA LYS A 231 -29.02 -21.13 -10.99
C LYS A 231 -28.18 -20.45 -9.90
N LYS A 232 -26.87 -20.17 -10.12
CA LYS A 232 -26.00 -19.58 -9.09
C LYS A 232 -26.45 -18.22 -8.57
N PRO A 233 -26.91 -17.25 -9.40
CA PRO A 233 -27.40 -15.97 -8.88
C PRO A 233 -28.63 -16.12 -7.96
N GLU A 234 -29.55 -17.04 -8.30
CA GLU A 234 -30.72 -17.33 -7.48
C GLU A 234 -30.33 -18.00 -6.15
N GLN A 235 -29.35 -18.93 -6.20
CA GLN A 235 -28.80 -19.57 -5.00
C GLN A 235 -28.07 -18.57 -4.10
N ALA A 236 -27.28 -17.66 -4.69
CA ALA A 236 -26.56 -16.60 -3.97
C ALA A 236 -27.54 -15.66 -3.26
N GLU A 237 -28.58 -15.20 -3.95
CA GLU A 237 -29.61 -14.33 -3.37
C GLU A 237 -30.39 -15.08 -2.29
N LYS A 238 -30.71 -16.37 -2.49
CA LYS A 238 -31.36 -17.18 -1.46
C LYS A 238 -30.49 -17.37 -0.21
N ALA A 239 -29.18 -17.56 -0.37
CA ALA A 239 -28.23 -17.63 0.74
C ALA A 239 -28.15 -16.28 1.48
N PHE A 240 -28.09 -15.18 0.73
CA PHE A 240 -28.07 -13.83 1.28
C PHE A 240 -29.34 -13.51 2.08
N LEU A 241 -30.52 -13.82 1.54
CA LEU A 241 -31.81 -13.62 2.20
C LEU A 241 -31.96 -14.48 3.47
N LYS A 242 -31.29 -15.65 3.51
CA LYS A 242 -31.20 -16.50 4.69
C LYS A 242 -30.14 -16.05 5.71
N LYS A 243 -29.38 -14.99 5.41
CA LYS A 243 -28.21 -14.51 6.18
C LYS A 243 -27.10 -15.55 6.32
N ASP A 244 -27.02 -16.50 5.38
CA ASP A 244 -25.89 -17.43 5.28
C ASP A 244 -24.72 -16.72 4.58
N TYR A 245 -24.09 -15.81 5.31
CA TYR A 245 -23.10 -14.90 4.76
C TYR A 245 -21.84 -15.63 4.27
N GLN A 246 -21.50 -16.79 4.82
CA GLN A 246 -20.34 -17.56 4.36
C GLN A 246 -20.58 -18.11 2.95
N THR A 247 -21.75 -18.70 2.71
CA THR A 247 -22.14 -19.17 1.37
C THR A 247 -22.32 -18.00 0.42
N THR A 248 -22.90 -16.89 0.88
CA THR A 248 -23.03 -15.65 0.11
C THR A 248 -21.67 -15.13 -0.36
N ILE A 249 -20.65 -15.09 0.51
CA ILE A 249 -19.30 -14.63 0.14
C ILE A 249 -18.75 -15.52 -0.95
N ASN A 250 -18.76 -16.83 -0.74
CA ASN A 250 -18.21 -17.79 -1.69
C ASN A 250 -18.83 -17.64 -3.08
N ILE A 251 -20.17 -17.55 -3.18
CA ILE A 251 -20.86 -17.49 -4.47
C ILE A 251 -20.77 -16.09 -5.11
N TYR A 252 -20.98 -15.01 -4.36
CA TYR A 252 -20.86 -13.66 -4.96
C TYR A 252 -19.43 -13.27 -5.31
N SER A 253 -18.42 -13.79 -4.60
CA SER A 253 -17.02 -13.64 -5.02
C SER A 253 -16.78 -14.25 -6.40
N GLN A 254 -17.30 -15.46 -6.66
CA GLN A 254 -17.22 -16.10 -7.98
C GLN A 254 -18.01 -15.33 -9.05
N LEU A 255 -19.20 -14.82 -8.72
CA LEU A 255 -20.00 -14.01 -9.66
C LEU A 255 -19.30 -12.69 -10.01
N LEU A 256 -18.59 -12.08 -9.06
CA LEU A 256 -17.82 -10.85 -9.28
C LEU A 256 -16.50 -11.08 -10.02
N GLU A 257 -16.00 -12.32 -10.15
CA GLU A 257 -14.91 -12.62 -11.09
C GLU A 257 -15.37 -12.45 -12.55
N LEU A 258 -16.66 -12.72 -12.81
CA LEU A 258 -17.27 -12.56 -14.14
C LEU A 258 -17.70 -11.13 -14.43
N ASP A 259 -18.28 -10.43 -13.44
CA ASP A 259 -18.63 -9.01 -13.53
C ASP A 259 -18.14 -8.24 -12.30
N PRO A 260 -16.88 -7.76 -12.29
CA PRO A 260 -16.28 -7.10 -11.13
C PRO A 260 -16.94 -5.78 -10.71
N ASN A 261 -17.77 -5.20 -11.58
CA ASN A 261 -18.39 -3.89 -11.38
C ASN A 261 -19.91 -4.00 -11.18
N ASP A 262 -20.49 -5.20 -11.10
CA ASP A 262 -21.91 -5.35 -10.84
C ASP A 262 -22.28 -4.68 -9.50
N PRO A 263 -23.15 -3.66 -9.51
CA PRO A 263 -23.45 -2.86 -8.33
C PRO A 263 -24.18 -3.65 -7.25
N ILE A 264 -25.05 -4.60 -7.63
CA ILE A 264 -25.84 -5.41 -6.69
C ILE A 264 -24.98 -6.50 -6.07
N TYR A 265 -24.13 -7.17 -6.85
CA TYR A 265 -23.24 -8.21 -6.33
C TYR A 265 -22.20 -7.62 -5.37
N ASN A 266 -21.61 -6.47 -5.72
CA ASN A 266 -20.72 -5.73 -4.82
C ASN A 266 -21.45 -5.30 -3.54
N TYR A 267 -22.72 -4.87 -3.64
CA TYR A 267 -23.53 -4.53 -2.46
C TYR A 267 -23.79 -5.74 -1.55
N ARG A 268 -24.22 -6.87 -2.13
CA ARG A 268 -24.52 -8.12 -1.41
C ARG A 268 -23.29 -8.72 -0.76
N LEU A 269 -22.18 -8.78 -1.50
CA LEU A 269 -20.89 -9.22 -0.97
C LEU A 269 -20.39 -8.28 0.12
N GLY A 270 -20.49 -6.96 -0.08
CA GLY A 270 -20.10 -5.96 0.92
C GLY A 270 -20.84 -6.14 2.24
N ILE A 271 -22.15 -6.41 2.22
CA ILE A 271 -22.92 -6.73 3.43
C ILE A 271 -22.45 -8.03 4.07
N ALA A 272 -22.24 -9.08 3.28
CA ALA A 272 -21.81 -10.37 3.81
C ALA A 272 -20.45 -10.27 4.50
N ILE A 273 -19.51 -9.58 3.87
CA ILE A 273 -18.20 -9.22 4.44
C ILE A 273 -18.39 -8.38 5.70
N PHE A 274 -19.26 -7.37 5.71
CA PHE A 274 -19.50 -6.53 6.89
C PHE A 274 -19.96 -7.32 8.13
N TYR A 275 -20.75 -8.39 7.95
CA TYR A 275 -21.24 -9.23 9.05
C TYR A 275 -20.33 -10.39 9.44
N THR A 276 -19.43 -10.82 8.55
CA THR A 276 -18.53 -11.98 8.77
C THR A 276 -17.13 -11.56 9.15
N GLU A 277 -16.62 -10.49 8.52
CA GLU A 277 -15.29 -9.98 8.75
C GLU A 277 -15.26 -9.09 9.99
N GLN A 278 -14.35 -9.40 10.90
CA GLN A 278 -14.13 -8.62 12.12
C GLN A 278 -13.61 -7.22 11.81
N ASN A 279 -12.84 -7.07 10.72
CA ASN A 279 -12.47 -5.78 10.15
C ASN A 279 -13.48 -5.33 9.09
N LYS A 280 -14.48 -4.56 9.52
CA LYS A 280 -15.57 -4.03 8.68
C LYS A 280 -15.09 -3.19 7.48
N LEU A 281 -13.85 -2.69 7.50
CA LEU A 281 -13.27 -1.94 6.38
C LEU A 281 -13.08 -2.77 5.12
N LYS A 282 -12.94 -4.10 5.25
CA LYS A 282 -12.84 -4.98 4.10
C LYS A 282 -14.07 -4.88 3.18
N ALA A 283 -15.21 -4.44 3.71
CA ALA A 283 -16.42 -4.20 2.94
C ALA A 283 -16.40 -2.88 2.16
N LEU A 284 -15.55 -1.91 2.53
CA LEU A 284 -15.55 -0.56 1.96
C LEU A 284 -15.27 -0.52 0.44
N PRO A 285 -14.31 -1.28 -0.12
CA PRO A 285 -14.09 -1.30 -1.57
C PRO A 285 -15.33 -1.76 -2.34
N TYR A 286 -16.02 -2.78 -1.84
CA TYR A 286 -17.24 -3.32 -2.45
C TYR A 286 -18.40 -2.32 -2.34
N PHE A 287 -18.59 -1.66 -1.18
CA PHE A 287 -19.60 -0.61 -1.07
C PHE A 287 -19.32 0.60 -1.96
N LYS A 288 -18.04 0.98 -2.17
CA LYS A 288 -17.69 2.05 -3.11
C LYS A 288 -17.99 1.70 -4.56
N LYS A 289 -17.69 0.46 -4.98
CA LYS A 289 -18.06 -0.04 -6.31
C LYS A 289 -19.57 -0.07 -6.49
N ALA A 290 -20.28 -0.55 -5.48
CA ALA A 290 -21.72 -0.60 -5.46
C ALA A 290 -22.33 0.82 -5.59
N GLU A 291 -21.86 1.80 -4.82
CA GLU A 291 -22.38 3.19 -4.84
C GLU A 291 -22.38 3.85 -6.23
N ALA A 292 -21.54 3.41 -7.18
CA ALA A 292 -21.50 3.93 -8.54
C ALA A 292 -22.72 3.51 -9.42
N GLY A 293 -23.52 2.54 -8.99
CA GLY A 293 -24.67 2.02 -9.74
C GLY A 293 -25.94 2.88 -9.61
N GLN A 294 -26.73 3.00 -10.70
CA GLN A 294 -27.95 3.82 -10.73
C GLN A 294 -29.13 3.26 -9.90
N GLN A 295 -29.12 1.99 -9.49
CA GLN A 295 -30.23 1.31 -8.80
C GLN A 295 -29.76 0.49 -7.58
N ILE A 296 -29.13 1.14 -6.62
CA ILE A 296 -28.62 0.51 -5.39
C ILE A 296 -29.60 0.68 -4.21
N PRO A 297 -29.80 -0.37 -3.39
CA PRO A 297 -30.59 -0.25 -2.15
C PRO A 297 -29.99 0.78 -1.18
N TYR A 298 -30.83 1.65 -0.63
CA TYR A 298 -30.39 2.80 0.17
C TYR A 298 -29.75 2.40 1.51
N GLU A 299 -29.91 1.15 1.95
CA GLU A 299 -29.29 0.62 3.15
C GLU A 299 -27.75 0.59 3.05
N ILE A 300 -27.18 0.69 1.85
CA ILE A 300 -25.75 0.89 1.66
C ILE A 300 -25.21 2.09 2.46
N TYR A 301 -25.99 3.16 2.57
CA TYR A 301 -25.57 4.38 3.27
C TYR A 301 -25.50 4.19 4.79
N TYR A 302 -26.27 3.25 5.35
CA TYR A 302 -26.13 2.86 6.75
C TYR A 302 -24.77 2.20 6.99
N TYR A 303 -24.41 1.20 6.18
CA TYR A 303 -23.14 0.48 6.32
C TYR A 303 -21.93 1.39 6.08
N LEU A 304 -21.98 2.23 5.04
CA LEU A 304 -20.96 3.26 4.81
C LEU A 304 -20.85 4.21 6.00
N GLY A 305 -21.97 4.64 6.57
CA GLY A 305 -22.02 5.47 7.78
C GLY A 305 -21.28 4.84 8.95
N ILE A 306 -21.55 3.57 9.26
CA ILE A 306 -20.88 2.83 10.34
C ILE A 306 -19.38 2.66 10.06
N ILE A 307 -18.99 2.35 8.83
CA ILE A 307 -17.57 2.17 8.46
C ILE A 307 -16.82 3.50 8.62
N TYR A 308 -17.33 4.59 8.04
CA TYR A 308 -16.69 5.90 8.15
C TYR A 308 -16.62 6.37 9.61
N HIS A 309 -17.67 6.11 10.40
CA HIS A 309 -17.69 6.41 11.83
C HIS A 309 -16.58 5.67 12.58
N SER A 310 -16.42 4.36 12.33
CA SER A 310 -15.37 3.52 12.94
C SER A 310 -13.94 3.98 12.61
N TRP A 311 -13.80 4.79 11.56
CA TRP A 311 -12.56 5.41 11.10
C TRP A 311 -12.37 6.86 11.53
N ALA A 312 -13.30 7.38 12.34
CA ALA A 312 -13.35 8.78 12.75
C ALA A 312 -13.45 9.77 11.56
N ASP A 313 -13.89 9.32 10.38
CA ASP A 313 -14.27 10.19 9.27
C ASP A 313 -15.73 10.63 9.47
N PHE A 314 -15.95 11.43 10.52
CA PHE A 314 -17.27 11.81 11.00
C PHE A 314 -18.04 12.66 9.98
N ASP A 315 -17.36 13.37 9.08
CA ASP A 315 -17.99 14.12 7.99
C ASP A 315 -18.66 13.17 6.99
N LYS A 316 -17.93 12.17 6.49
CA LYS A 316 -18.51 11.17 5.58
C LYS A 316 -19.54 10.30 6.28
N ALA A 317 -19.28 9.93 7.53
CA ALA A 317 -20.21 9.15 8.34
C ALA A 317 -21.55 9.87 8.50
N GLN A 318 -21.53 11.14 8.94
CA GLN A 318 -22.75 11.93 9.12
C GLN A 318 -23.49 12.13 7.79
N LYS A 319 -22.77 12.39 6.70
CA LYS A 319 -23.37 12.51 5.36
C LYS A 319 -24.08 11.23 4.93
N ALA A 320 -23.43 10.08 5.09
CA ALA A 320 -23.99 8.79 4.74
C ALA A 320 -25.23 8.46 5.61
N LEU A 321 -25.12 8.61 6.93
CA LEU A 321 -26.24 8.35 7.86
C LEU A 321 -27.43 9.28 7.62
N THR A 322 -27.18 10.55 7.32
CA THR A 322 -28.24 11.50 6.94
C THR A 322 -28.90 11.08 5.62
N THR A 323 -28.12 10.60 4.65
CA THR A 323 -28.65 10.08 3.38
C THR A 323 -29.47 8.81 3.58
N TYR A 324 -29.08 7.93 4.51
CA TYR A 324 -29.90 6.80 4.91
C TYR A 324 -31.21 7.28 5.56
N LYS A 325 -31.14 8.22 6.51
CA LYS A 325 -32.30 8.75 7.24
C LYS A 325 -33.36 9.36 6.31
N THR A 326 -32.95 10.05 5.24
CA THR A 326 -33.90 10.66 4.28
C THR A 326 -34.61 9.64 3.40
N LYS A 327 -34.03 8.44 3.22
CA LYS A 327 -34.56 7.38 2.34
C LYS A 327 -35.28 6.26 3.11
N ALA A 328 -34.89 6.01 4.35
CA ALA A 328 -35.43 4.94 5.20
C ALA A 328 -36.79 5.30 5.83
N LYS A 329 -37.58 4.29 6.21
CA LYS A 329 -38.83 4.53 6.94
C LYS A 329 -38.56 4.94 8.40
N PRO A 330 -39.46 5.70 9.06
CA PRO A 330 -39.25 6.16 10.43
C PRO A 330 -38.98 5.04 11.45
N ASN A 331 -39.60 3.87 11.28
CA ASN A 331 -39.35 2.70 12.14
C ASN A 331 -37.94 2.13 11.95
N GLU A 332 -37.40 2.10 10.74
CA GLU A 332 -36.04 1.63 10.45
C GLU A 332 -34.99 2.61 10.99
N VAL A 333 -35.27 3.91 10.92
CA VAL A 333 -34.45 4.98 11.51
C VAL A 333 -34.39 4.81 13.03
N SER A 334 -35.53 4.55 13.67
CA SER A 334 -35.62 4.32 15.11
C SER A 334 -34.97 3.00 15.54
N GLU A 335 -35.23 1.89 14.85
CA GLU A 335 -34.67 0.56 15.17
C GLU A 335 -33.15 0.54 15.11
N LYS A 336 -32.55 1.28 14.16
CA LYS A 336 -31.10 1.38 14.00
C LYS A 336 -30.48 2.56 14.76
N ASN A 337 -31.27 3.31 15.52
CA ASN A 337 -30.83 4.49 16.29
C ASN A 337 -30.00 5.47 15.45
N ILE A 338 -30.45 5.76 14.21
CA ILE A 338 -29.68 6.59 13.27
C ILE A 338 -29.46 8.00 13.79
N ASP A 339 -30.45 8.57 14.48
CA ASP A 339 -30.35 9.88 15.10
C ASP A 339 -29.21 9.93 16.12
N ARG A 340 -29.10 8.88 16.94
CA ARG A 340 -28.01 8.75 17.90
C ARG A 340 -26.65 8.64 17.21
N LEU A 341 -26.54 7.88 16.12
CA LEU A 341 -25.30 7.76 15.36
C LEU A 341 -24.87 9.10 14.73
N ILE A 342 -25.83 9.95 14.34
CA ILE A 342 -25.57 11.30 13.82
C ILE A 342 -25.12 12.25 14.95
N GLU A 343 -25.72 12.15 16.13
CA GLU A 343 -25.27 12.86 17.33
C GLU A 343 -23.85 12.46 17.72
N ASN A 344 -23.54 11.16 17.67
CA ASN A 344 -22.21 10.63 17.94
C ASN A 344 -21.18 11.18 16.95
N CYS A 345 -21.50 11.26 15.65
CA CYS A 345 -20.64 11.93 14.67
C CYS A 345 -20.36 13.40 15.06
N SER A 346 -21.38 14.11 15.54
CA SER A 346 -21.27 15.52 15.89
C SER A 346 -20.43 15.72 17.16
N SER A 347 -20.58 14.82 18.13
CA SER A 347 -19.74 14.75 19.32
C SER A 347 -18.30 14.42 18.95
N GLY A 348 -18.09 13.41 18.10
CA GLY A 348 -16.79 12.99 17.59
C GLY A 348 -16.01 14.11 16.89
N LYS A 349 -16.67 14.92 16.06
CA LYS A 349 -16.06 16.10 15.42
C LYS A 349 -15.54 17.11 16.44
N THR A 350 -16.28 17.33 17.53
CA THR A 350 -15.87 18.25 18.60
C THR A 350 -14.72 17.65 19.41
N ILE A 351 -14.84 16.38 19.80
CA ILE A 351 -13.91 15.73 20.72
C ILE A 351 -12.57 15.42 20.07
N ILE A 352 -12.54 15.09 18.77
CA ILE A 352 -11.30 14.77 18.07
C ILE A 352 -10.39 15.99 17.85
N GLN A 353 -10.93 17.21 17.99
CA GLN A 353 -10.15 18.46 17.91
C GLN A 353 -9.25 18.68 19.13
N GLU A 354 -9.54 18.01 20.25
CA GLU A 354 -8.77 18.05 21.50
C GLU A 354 -7.90 16.79 21.65
N GLN A 355 -7.02 16.52 20.68
CA GLN A 355 -6.19 15.32 20.66
C GLN A 355 -4.97 15.42 21.60
N PHE A 356 -4.77 14.38 22.42
CA PHE A 356 -3.56 14.19 23.24
C PHE A 356 -2.84 12.90 22.86
N ASP A 357 -1.53 12.85 23.05
CA ASP A 357 -0.80 11.59 22.98
C ASP A 357 -1.16 10.73 24.20
N MET A 358 -1.66 9.52 23.95
CA MET A 358 -1.81 8.49 24.98
C MET A 358 -0.61 7.55 24.93
N GLU A 359 0.17 7.57 26.00
CA GLU A 359 1.26 6.62 26.17
C GLU A 359 0.71 5.30 26.72
N ILE A 360 0.74 4.26 25.88
CA ILE A 360 0.37 2.90 26.28
C ILE A 360 1.57 2.25 26.95
N VAL A 361 1.42 1.92 28.23
CA VAL A 361 2.40 1.17 29.03
C VAL A 361 2.31 -0.32 28.75
N ASN A 362 1.09 -0.85 28.66
CA ASN A 362 0.85 -2.27 28.36
C ASN A 362 -0.51 -2.48 27.67
N LYS A 363 -0.64 -3.55 26.89
CA LYS A 363 -1.89 -3.98 26.24
C LYS A 363 -2.01 -5.50 26.30
N THR A 364 -3.10 -6.00 26.86
CA THR A 364 -3.38 -7.45 26.95
C THR A 364 -4.78 -7.78 26.45
N PRO A 365 -4.98 -8.84 25.64
CA PRO A 365 -6.32 -9.33 25.31
C PRO A 365 -7.14 -9.62 26.57
N LEU A 366 -8.44 -9.33 26.53
CA LEU A 366 -9.37 -9.49 27.65
C LEU A 366 -10.68 -10.16 27.21
N ASP A 367 -11.11 -11.17 27.96
CA ASP A 367 -12.41 -11.83 27.84
C ASP A 367 -13.43 -11.15 28.77
N VAL A 368 -14.39 -10.41 28.19
CA VAL A 368 -15.37 -9.63 28.95
C VAL A 368 -16.28 -10.52 29.81
N GLU A 369 -16.50 -11.78 29.43
CA GLU A 369 -17.23 -12.74 30.26
C GLU A 369 -16.51 -13.09 31.56
N LYS A 370 -15.20 -12.82 31.62
CA LYS A 370 -14.32 -13.02 32.78
C LYS A 370 -13.75 -11.69 33.30
N LEU A 371 -14.36 -10.56 32.94
CA LEU A 371 -13.86 -9.21 33.21
C LEU A 371 -13.25 -9.05 34.61
N ILE A 372 -14.00 -9.33 35.69
CA ILE A 372 -13.53 -9.12 37.07
C ILE A 372 -12.24 -9.89 37.38
N LYS A 373 -12.06 -11.10 36.81
CA LYS A 373 -10.88 -11.94 37.06
C LYS A 373 -9.63 -11.46 36.33
N GLU A 374 -9.81 -10.75 35.21
CA GLU A 374 -8.72 -10.31 34.34
C GLU A 374 -8.28 -8.87 34.64
N LEU A 375 -9.07 -8.12 35.42
CA LEU A 375 -8.71 -6.78 35.88
C LEU A 375 -7.67 -6.80 37.02
N PRO A 376 -6.87 -5.73 37.20
CA PRO A 376 -5.87 -5.67 38.26
C PRO A 376 -6.47 -5.80 39.66
N LEU A 377 -6.09 -6.87 40.38
CA LEU A 377 -6.62 -7.18 41.72
C LEU A 377 -6.40 -6.04 42.72
N SER A 378 -5.31 -5.29 42.61
CA SER A 378 -5.03 -4.14 43.50
C SER A 378 -6.06 -3.02 43.41
N LEU A 379 -6.80 -2.92 42.30
CA LEU A 379 -7.82 -1.90 42.08
C LEU A 379 -9.25 -2.46 42.21
N THR A 380 -9.42 -3.76 41.99
CA THR A 380 -10.74 -4.40 41.89
C THR A 380 -11.11 -5.25 43.09
N SER A 381 -10.18 -6.03 43.67
CA SER A 381 -10.32 -6.94 44.84
C SER A 381 -11.76 -7.15 45.34
N GLU A 382 -12.06 -6.84 46.61
CA GLU A 382 -13.40 -6.95 47.20
C GLU A 382 -14.36 -5.83 46.75
N LYS A 383 -13.89 -4.88 45.93
CA LYS A 383 -14.66 -3.69 45.54
C LYS A 383 -15.57 -3.96 44.37
N LEU A 384 -15.10 -4.65 43.34
CA LEU A 384 -15.86 -4.90 42.11
C LEU A 384 -16.41 -6.33 42.10
N ASN A 385 -17.73 -6.46 42.03
CA ASN A 385 -18.45 -7.73 42.04
C ASN A 385 -19.60 -7.73 41.04
N TYR A 386 -20.21 -8.90 40.80
CA TYR A 386 -21.52 -8.98 40.14
C TYR A 386 -22.64 -8.84 41.16
N LYS A 387 -23.79 -8.29 40.74
CA LYS A 387 -24.97 -8.13 41.59
C LYS A 387 -25.42 -9.47 42.18
N THR A 388 -25.76 -9.43 43.46
CA THR A 388 -26.40 -10.55 44.17
C THR A 388 -27.92 -10.42 44.14
N ASP A 389 -28.62 -11.50 44.51
CA ASP A 389 -30.09 -11.54 44.59
C ASP A 389 -30.69 -10.42 45.45
N PHE A 390 -29.93 -9.89 46.41
CA PHE A 390 -30.36 -8.77 47.24
C PHE A 390 -30.52 -7.46 46.46
N PHE A 391 -29.67 -7.23 45.46
CA PHE A 391 -29.60 -5.96 44.71
C PHE A 391 -30.33 -6.00 43.37
N ILE A 392 -30.70 -7.19 42.89
CA ILE A 392 -31.31 -7.39 41.57
C ILE A 392 -32.74 -6.83 41.52
N SER A 393 -33.06 -6.05 40.50
CA SER A 393 -34.43 -5.59 40.27
C SER A 393 -35.27 -6.67 39.56
N PRO A 394 -36.61 -6.55 39.54
CA PRO A 394 -37.46 -7.43 38.75
C PRO A 394 -37.13 -7.40 37.24
N VAL A 395 -36.72 -6.24 36.72
CA VAL A 395 -36.34 -6.09 35.31
C VAL A 395 -34.98 -6.74 35.06
N ASP A 396 -34.00 -6.53 35.95
CA ASP A 396 -32.68 -7.16 35.87
C ASP A 396 -32.81 -8.70 35.82
N GLN A 397 -33.66 -9.26 36.70
CA GLN A 397 -33.90 -10.70 36.76
C GLN A 397 -34.54 -11.23 35.46
N LYS A 398 -35.37 -10.43 34.79
CA LYS A 398 -35.96 -10.76 33.49
C LYS A 398 -34.94 -10.70 32.36
N LYS A 399 -34.02 -9.73 32.37
CA LYS A 399 -32.98 -9.56 31.35
C LYS A 399 -31.87 -10.61 31.46
N LYS A 400 -31.63 -11.17 32.65
CA LYS A 400 -30.65 -12.24 32.94
C LYS A 400 -29.21 -11.86 32.57
N GLU A 401 -28.87 -10.57 32.61
CA GLU A 401 -27.51 -10.08 32.37
C GLU A 401 -26.68 -10.06 33.66
N ARG A 402 -25.37 -10.22 33.53
CA ARG A 402 -24.41 -10.09 34.64
C ARG A 402 -24.09 -8.61 34.87
N LEU A 403 -24.80 -8.00 35.81
CA LEU A 403 -24.64 -6.58 36.13
C LEU A 403 -23.58 -6.36 37.21
N LEU A 404 -22.81 -5.28 37.07
CA LEU A 404 -21.70 -4.96 37.96
C LEU A 404 -22.15 -4.13 39.18
N MET A 405 -21.39 -4.28 40.26
CA MET A 405 -21.47 -3.45 41.44
C MET A 405 -20.07 -3.12 41.97
N PHE A 406 -19.88 -1.87 42.39
CA PHE A 406 -18.64 -1.32 42.89
C PHE A 406 -18.83 -0.74 44.29
N LYS A 407 -18.16 -1.32 45.29
CA LYS A 407 -18.14 -0.87 46.67
C LYS A 407 -17.06 0.21 46.86
N THR A 408 -17.48 1.38 47.33
CA THR A 408 -16.59 2.49 47.68
C THR A 408 -16.04 2.35 49.10
N GLU A 409 -14.96 3.07 49.42
CA GLU A 409 -14.41 3.14 50.79
C GLU A 409 -15.35 3.83 51.79
N ASN A 410 -16.29 4.64 51.30
CA ASN A 410 -17.21 5.41 52.13
C ASN A 410 -18.50 4.65 52.43
N ASN A 411 -18.46 3.31 52.33
CA ASN A 411 -19.60 2.44 52.52
C ASN A 411 -20.80 2.74 51.60
N GLU A 412 -20.52 3.17 50.37
CA GLU A 412 -21.51 3.25 49.30
C GLU A 412 -21.30 2.09 48.33
N MET A 413 -22.38 1.59 47.74
CA MET A 413 -22.35 0.61 46.66
C MET A 413 -22.94 1.27 45.43
N ILE A 414 -22.12 1.45 44.38
CA ILE A 414 -22.60 1.89 43.06
C ILE A 414 -22.91 0.63 42.25
N GLN A 415 -24.03 0.60 41.56
CA GLN A 415 -24.46 -0.59 40.81
C GLN A 415 -25.18 -0.21 39.51
N THR A 416 -25.01 -1.06 38.51
CA THR A 416 -25.72 -0.96 37.23
C THR A 416 -27.06 -1.71 37.31
N SER A 417 -28.13 -1.15 36.74
CA SER A 417 -29.48 -1.73 36.83
C SER A 417 -30.38 -1.18 35.72
N TYR A 418 -31.33 -1.97 35.24
CA TYR A 418 -32.43 -1.51 34.35
C TYR A 418 -33.58 -0.84 35.12
N GLY A 419 -33.41 -0.65 36.43
CA GLY A 419 -34.42 -0.03 37.28
C GLY A 419 -35.65 -0.92 37.47
N MET A 420 -36.80 -0.29 37.74
CA MET A 420 -38.05 -0.99 38.05
C MET A 420 -39.01 -1.10 36.86
N ASP A 421 -38.82 -0.30 35.80
CA ASP A 421 -39.83 -0.13 34.74
C ASP A 421 -39.32 -0.15 33.27
N ASP A 422 -38.11 -0.66 32.99
CA ASP A 422 -37.55 -0.92 31.63
C ASP A 422 -37.74 0.24 30.63
N LYS A 423 -37.78 1.48 31.14
CA LYS A 423 -38.02 2.71 30.35
C LYS A 423 -36.77 3.22 29.66
N ASN A 424 -35.63 3.13 30.32
CA ASN A 424 -34.32 3.56 29.83
C ASN A 424 -33.44 2.34 29.57
N GLY A 425 -32.22 2.58 29.07
CA GLY A 425 -31.16 1.59 29.09
C GLY A 425 -30.70 1.22 30.50
N LYS A 426 -29.47 0.74 30.61
CA LYS A 426 -28.84 0.53 31.92
C LYS A 426 -28.58 1.87 32.59
N ASP A 427 -28.94 1.98 33.87
CA ASP A 427 -28.75 3.17 34.69
C ASP A 427 -27.82 2.85 35.87
N LEU A 428 -27.17 3.88 36.40
CA LEU A 428 -26.38 3.78 37.63
C LEU A 428 -27.20 4.16 38.87
N TYR A 429 -27.12 3.32 39.89
CA TYR A 429 -27.77 3.49 41.18
C TYR A 429 -26.76 3.38 42.31
N TYR A 430 -27.14 3.85 43.49
CA TYR A 430 -26.36 3.71 44.70
C TYR A 430 -27.17 3.23 45.91
N ASN A 431 -26.47 2.55 46.82
CA ASN A 431 -26.95 2.17 48.15
C ASN A 431 -25.93 2.61 49.20
N THR A 432 -26.39 2.96 50.39
CA THR A 432 -25.53 3.31 51.53
C THR A 432 -25.60 2.21 52.58
N LEU A 433 -24.47 1.83 53.16
CA LEU A 433 -24.43 0.89 54.28
C LEU A 433 -24.99 1.55 55.53
N LEU A 434 -26.00 0.92 56.14
CA LEU A 434 -26.65 1.39 57.36
C LEU A 434 -26.02 0.81 58.64
N GLY A 435 -25.02 -0.08 58.49
CA GLY A 435 -24.30 -0.76 59.57
C GLY A 435 -24.45 -2.29 59.53
N GLY A 436 -23.39 -3.02 59.89
CA GLY A 436 -23.31 -4.48 59.67
C GLY A 436 -23.38 -4.81 58.18
N ASP A 437 -24.18 -5.82 57.80
CA ASP A 437 -24.43 -6.19 56.39
C ASP A 437 -25.71 -5.57 55.80
N LYS A 438 -26.27 -4.52 56.45
CA LYS A 438 -27.54 -3.91 56.03
C LYS A 438 -27.31 -2.71 55.11
N TRP A 439 -27.87 -2.78 53.90
CA TRP A 439 -27.82 -1.71 52.90
C TRP A 439 -29.17 -0.98 52.80
N SER A 440 -29.13 0.31 52.42
CA SER A 440 -30.32 1.07 52.09
C SER A 440 -31.01 0.53 50.84
N VAL A 441 -32.24 0.99 50.56
CA VAL A 441 -32.86 0.80 49.25
C VAL A 441 -32.05 1.49 48.15
N SER A 442 -32.11 0.95 46.94
CA SER A 442 -31.41 1.47 45.76
C SER A 442 -31.99 2.83 45.34
N LYS A 443 -31.13 3.80 45.10
CA LYS A 443 -31.49 5.14 44.65
C LYS A 443 -30.78 5.47 43.34
N SER A 444 -31.50 6.08 42.39
CA SER A 444 -30.90 6.54 41.14
C SER A 444 -29.84 7.61 41.41
N LEU A 445 -28.75 7.62 40.62
CA LEU A 445 -27.78 8.72 40.62
C LEU A 445 -28.29 9.99 39.94
N GLY A 446 -29.51 9.96 39.39
CA GLY A 446 -30.22 11.11 38.84
C GLY A 446 -29.93 11.39 37.37
N GLU A 447 -30.74 12.25 36.77
CA GLU A 447 -30.77 12.56 35.32
C GLU A 447 -29.50 13.25 34.80
N LYS A 448 -28.62 13.72 35.70
CA LYS A 448 -27.29 14.25 35.34
C LYS A 448 -26.32 13.15 34.93
N ILE A 449 -26.43 12.00 35.60
CA ILE A 449 -25.56 10.85 35.35
C ILE A 449 -26.23 9.92 34.36
N ASN A 450 -27.48 9.56 34.64
CA ASN A 450 -28.27 8.63 33.84
C ASN A 450 -28.99 9.33 32.70
N THR A 451 -28.90 8.74 31.52
CA THR A 451 -29.52 9.20 30.28
C THR A 451 -30.57 8.20 29.82
N PRO A 452 -31.30 8.45 28.72
CA PRO A 452 -32.15 7.42 28.12
C PRO A 452 -31.37 6.19 27.59
N TYR A 453 -30.04 6.26 27.52
CA TYR A 453 -29.16 5.23 26.97
C TYR A 453 -28.49 4.41 28.09
N ASP A 454 -27.47 3.61 27.76
CA ASP A 454 -26.79 2.79 28.77
C ASP A 454 -25.65 3.55 29.47
N GLU A 455 -25.70 3.60 30.79
CA GLU A 455 -24.61 3.92 31.71
C GLU A 455 -24.18 2.68 32.51
N ASP A 456 -22.88 2.40 32.55
CA ASP A 456 -22.32 1.19 33.17
C ASP A 456 -20.85 1.38 33.62
N TYR A 457 -20.23 0.34 34.17
CA TYR A 457 -18.80 0.24 34.45
C TYR A 457 -18.25 1.37 35.35
N ALA A 458 -19.01 1.71 36.39
CA ALA A 458 -18.63 2.74 37.34
C ALA A 458 -17.45 2.33 38.23
N TYR A 459 -16.50 3.25 38.42
CA TYR A 459 -15.36 3.16 39.31
C TYR A 459 -15.23 4.46 40.09
N VAL A 460 -15.15 4.39 41.42
CA VAL A 460 -15.03 5.55 42.29
C VAL A 460 -13.65 5.56 42.94
N THR A 461 -12.95 6.69 42.90
CA THR A 461 -11.63 6.88 43.52
C THR A 461 -11.66 6.69 45.04
N LEU A 462 -10.50 6.45 45.64
CA LEU A 462 -10.36 6.14 47.08
C LEU A 462 -10.96 7.23 47.99
N ASP A 463 -10.84 8.50 47.59
CA ASP A 463 -11.40 9.63 48.32
C ASP A 463 -12.93 9.75 48.19
N GLY A 464 -13.54 8.97 47.30
CA GLY A 464 -14.96 8.98 47.01
C GLY A 464 -15.44 10.21 46.25
N ARG A 465 -14.56 11.04 45.69
CA ARG A 465 -14.94 12.35 45.11
C ARG A 465 -14.93 12.38 43.59
N THR A 466 -14.32 11.39 42.95
CA THR A 466 -14.29 11.27 41.49
C THR A 466 -14.83 9.92 41.08
N MET A 467 -15.82 9.93 40.19
CA MET A 467 -16.40 8.74 39.58
C MET A 467 -16.09 8.73 38.09
N TYR A 468 -15.50 7.64 37.63
CA TYR A 468 -15.41 7.30 36.23
C TYR A 468 -16.51 6.31 35.89
N PHE A 469 -17.18 6.46 34.76
CA PHE A 469 -18.19 5.52 34.30
C PHE A 469 -18.24 5.54 32.78
N ALA A 470 -18.83 4.51 32.17
CA ALA A 470 -19.02 4.48 30.73
C ALA A 470 -20.48 4.80 30.38
N SER A 471 -20.70 5.55 29.31
CA SER A 471 -22.03 5.91 28.82
C SER A 471 -22.12 5.82 27.31
N LYS A 472 -23.24 5.29 26.80
CA LYS A 472 -23.65 5.42 25.38
C LYS A 472 -24.42 6.70 25.10
N GLY A 473 -24.79 7.43 26.14
CA GLY A 473 -25.49 8.71 26.14
C GLY A 473 -24.53 9.90 26.16
N HIS A 474 -25.00 11.03 26.69
CA HIS A 474 -24.26 12.30 26.72
C HIS A 474 -23.71 12.67 25.33
N ASN A 475 -22.53 13.29 25.29
CA ASN A 475 -21.78 13.56 24.05
C ASN A 475 -20.80 12.41 23.71
N SER A 476 -21.24 11.14 23.82
CA SER A 476 -20.43 9.99 23.38
C SER A 476 -20.06 10.08 21.89
N ILE A 477 -18.83 9.67 21.55
CA ILE A 477 -18.27 9.60 20.19
C ILE A 477 -18.75 8.33 19.47
N GLY A 478 -19.07 7.27 20.19
CA GLY A 478 -19.40 5.96 19.65
C GLY A 478 -19.46 4.92 20.77
N GLY A 479 -20.26 3.85 20.60
CA GLY A 479 -20.35 2.79 21.61
C GLY A 479 -20.51 3.33 23.03
N TYR A 480 -19.89 2.65 23.99
CA TYR A 480 -19.57 3.20 25.31
C TYR A 480 -18.39 4.17 25.25
N ASP A 481 -18.55 5.33 25.88
CA ASP A 481 -17.46 6.28 26.12
C ASP A 481 -17.25 6.47 27.63
N ILE A 482 -16.03 6.73 28.05
CA ILE A 482 -15.66 7.01 29.44
C ILE A 482 -15.93 8.48 29.78
N PHE A 483 -16.66 8.68 30.88
CA PHE A 483 -16.96 9.97 31.48
C PHE A 483 -16.39 10.05 32.90
N VAL A 484 -16.11 11.27 33.33
CA VAL A 484 -15.73 11.58 34.70
C VAL A 484 -16.71 12.58 35.31
N SER A 485 -17.16 12.32 36.53
CA SER A 485 -17.95 13.25 37.33
C SER A 485 -17.32 13.42 38.71
N THR A 486 -17.40 14.63 39.25
CA THR A 486 -16.82 15.01 40.54
C THR A 486 -17.89 15.43 41.54
N ARG A 487 -17.57 15.36 42.84
CA ARG A 487 -18.36 15.96 43.91
C ARG A 487 -17.45 16.55 44.98
N LYS A 488 -17.91 17.60 45.66
CA LYS A 488 -17.11 18.34 46.65
C LYS A 488 -16.85 17.51 47.91
N THR A 489 -17.88 16.84 48.40
CA THR A 489 -17.82 15.90 49.53
C THR A 489 -18.50 14.58 49.18
N THR A 490 -18.29 13.56 50.00
CA THR A 490 -18.83 12.21 49.78
C THR A 490 -20.36 12.12 49.94
N THR A 491 -21.00 13.20 50.36
CA THR A 491 -22.47 13.30 50.50
C THR A 491 -23.10 14.26 49.51
N ASP A 492 -22.29 15.03 48.78
CA ASP A 492 -22.81 15.95 47.76
C ASP A 492 -23.25 15.18 46.51
N PRO A 493 -24.23 15.70 45.76
CA PRO A 493 -24.57 15.18 44.44
C PRO A 493 -23.38 15.24 43.49
N TRP A 494 -23.33 14.28 42.55
CA TRP A 494 -22.39 14.30 41.44
C TRP A 494 -22.64 15.50 40.51
N GLU A 495 -21.55 16.11 40.04
CA GLU A 495 -21.56 17.21 39.07
C GLU A 495 -21.80 16.70 37.63
N GLU A 496 -21.96 17.61 36.68
CA GLU A 496 -22.17 17.26 35.27
C GLU A 496 -20.98 16.41 34.76
N PRO A 497 -21.23 15.25 34.14
CA PRO A 497 -20.17 14.39 33.66
C PRO A 497 -19.45 15.03 32.48
N LYS A 498 -18.12 14.92 32.48
CA LYS A 498 -17.26 15.35 31.38
C LYS A 498 -16.74 14.13 30.62
N ASN A 499 -16.91 14.13 29.30
CA ASN A 499 -16.31 13.12 28.42
C ASN A 499 -14.77 13.19 28.54
N MET A 500 -14.10 12.04 28.70
CA MET A 500 -12.64 11.97 28.87
C MET A 500 -11.84 12.28 27.60
N GLY A 501 -12.52 12.49 26.47
CA GLY A 501 -11.93 12.96 25.23
C GLY A 501 -11.19 11.88 24.46
N TYR A 502 -10.80 12.19 23.22
CA TYR A 502 -9.94 11.32 22.42
C TYR A 502 -8.46 11.58 22.78
N PRO A 503 -7.60 10.57 22.93
CA PRO A 503 -7.82 9.17 22.59
C PRO A 503 -8.26 8.29 23.76
N ILE A 504 -8.69 8.79 24.94
CA ILE A 504 -9.27 7.88 25.96
C ILE A 504 -10.53 7.22 25.42
N ASN A 505 -11.38 8.01 24.77
CA ASN A 505 -12.56 7.57 24.04
C ASN A 505 -12.27 7.48 22.54
N SER A 506 -13.06 6.67 21.84
CA SER A 506 -12.89 6.33 20.44
C SER A 506 -14.26 6.03 19.81
N PRO A 507 -14.34 5.81 18.49
CA PRO A 507 -15.59 5.38 17.86
C PRO A 507 -16.10 3.98 18.28
N TYR A 508 -15.37 3.30 19.17
CA TYR A 508 -15.62 1.93 19.63
C TYR A 508 -16.06 1.94 21.10
N ASP A 509 -16.23 0.78 21.72
CA ASP A 509 -16.56 0.72 23.15
C ASP A 509 -15.30 0.90 24.00
N ASP A 510 -15.34 1.91 24.86
CA ASP A 510 -14.33 2.27 25.86
C ASP A 510 -14.99 2.34 27.23
N PHE A 511 -14.51 1.53 28.18
CA PHE A 511 -15.15 1.42 29.50
C PHE A 511 -14.18 0.95 30.59
N MET A 512 -14.69 0.90 31.84
CA MET A 512 -13.96 0.43 33.02
C MET A 512 -12.62 1.18 33.25
N PHE A 513 -12.69 2.51 33.31
CA PHE A 513 -11.52 3.35 33.55
C PHE A 513 -11.15 3.36 35.04
N MET A 514 -9.93 2.93 35.36
CA MET A 514 -9.44 2.76 36.74
C MET A 514 -8.06 3.41 36.89
N PRO A 515 -7.97 4.63 37.45
CA PRO A 515 -6.67 5.23 37.78
C PRO A 515 -5.97 4.51 38.93
N LYS A 516 -4.64 4.41 38.85
CA LYS A 516 -3.80 3.97 39.98
C LYS A 516 -3.79 5.03 41.08
N LEU A 517 -3.48 4.60 42.31
CA LEU A 517 -3.34 5.48 43.48
C LEU A 517 -2.31 6.60 43.30
N SER A 518 -1.27 6.36 42.51
CA SER A 518 -0.25 7.34 42.16
C SER A 518 -0.76 8.47 41.27
N GLY A 519 -1.89 8.27 40.57
CA GLY A 519 -2.50 9.27 39.68
C GLY A 519 -1.74 9.52 38.37
N ASP A 520 -0.67 8.78 38.10
CA ASP A 520 0.18 8.90 36.91
C ASP A 520 -0.14 7.87 35.82
N GLU A 521 -0.84 6.78 36.17
CA GLU A 521 -1.26 5.72 35.26
C GLU A 521 -2.71 5.30 35.51
N ALA A 522 -3.34 4.72 34.49
CA ALA A 522 -4.69 4.15 34.56
C ALA A 522 -4.83 2.90 33.71
N TYR A 523 -5.89 2.14 33.99
CA TYR A 523 -6.35 1.02 33.17
C TYR A 523 -7.70 1.35 32.53
N PHE A 524 -7.95 0.87 31.33
CA PHE A 524 -9.29 0.85 30.74
C PHE A 524 -9.44 -0.29 29.73
N VAL A 525 -10.68 -0.66 29.41
CA VAL A 525 -11.00 -1.72 28.47
C VAL A 525 -11.51 -1.12 27.17
N SER A 526 -11.03 -1.64 26.04
CA SER A 526 -11.49 -1.21 24.73
C SER A 526 -11.41 -2.31 23.67
N ASN A 527 -12.37 -2.33 22.76
CA ASN A 527 -12.33 -3.13 21.52
C ASN A 527 -11.73 -2.38 20.33
N ARG A 528 -11.18 -1.17 20.54
CA ARG A 528 -10.49 -0.41 19.48
C ARG A 528 -9.37 -1.23 18.84
N ARG A 529 -9.29 -1.16 17.49
CA ARG A 529 -8.21 -1.73 16.67
C ARG A 529 -7.81 -3.16 17.08
N SER A 530 -8.80 -3.96 17.48
CA SER A 530 -8.59 -5.36 17.82
C SER A 530 -8.74 -6.19 16.54
N PRO A 531 -7.68 -6.84 16.03
CA PRO A 531 -7.76 -7.63 14.81
C PRO A 531 -8.78 -8.76 14.90
N THR A 532 -9.03 -9.25 16.12
CA THR A 532 -9.95 -10.35 16.42
C THR A 532 -11.36 -9.88 16.85
N GLY A 533 -11.61 -8.56 16.88
CA GLY A 533 -12.85 -7.99 17.43
C GLY A 533 -13.02 -8.13 18.96
N GLY A 534 -12.07 -8.77 19.65
CA GLY A 534 -12.09 -8.93 21.11
C GLY A 534 -11.67 -7.66 21.87
N PHE A 535 -11.98 -7.61 23.16
CA PHE A 535 -11.58 -6.51 24.02
C PHE A 535 -10.12 -6.64 24.46
N ASN A 536 -9.48 -5.52 24.75
CA ASN A 536 -8.15 -5.49 25.34
C ASN A 536 -8.18 -4.61 26.59
N LEU A 537 -7.43 -5.01 27.62
CA LEU A 537 -7.10 -4.18 28.75
C LEU A 537 -5.87 -3.33 28.39
N PHE A 538 -6.03 -2.02 28.45
CA PHE A 538 -4.97 -1.04 28.24
C PHE A 538 -4.49 -0.52 29.58
N GLN A 539 -3.18 -0.50 29.79
CA GLN A 539 -2.52 0.28 30.84
C GLN A 539 -1.89 1.49 30.18
N ILE A 540 -2.19 2.69 30.66
CA ILE A 540 -1.74 3.95 30.08
C ILE A 540 -1.14 4.86 31.14
N LYS A 541 -0.33 5.82 30.72
CA LYS A 541 -0.08 7.01 31.54
C LYS A 541 -1.27 7.95 31.47
N MET A 542 -1.59 8.59 32.60
CA MET A 542 -2.66 9.56 32.70
C MET A 542 -2.39 10.75 31.77
N PRO A 543 -3.26 11.03 30.79
CA PRO A 543 -3.07 12.17 29.89
C PRO A 543 -3.15 13.47 30.67
N LYS A 544 -2.21 14.39 30.39
CA LYS A 544 -2.27 15.76 30.90
C LYS A 544 -2.98 16.64 29.87
N PRO A 545 -3.87 17.56 30.26
CA PRO A 545 -4.50 18.46 29.32
C PRO A 545 -3.43 19.33 28.64
N PRO A 546 -3.70 19.76 27.40
CA PRO A 546 -2.78 20.58 26.64
C PRO A 546 -2.82 21.99 27.21
N LEU A 547 -1.79 22.77 26.93
CA LEU A 547 -1.86 24.20 27.15
C LEU A 547 -2.89 24.80 26.18
N PRO A 548 -3.75 25.72 26.64
CA PRO A 548 -4.75 26.35 25.77
C PRO A 548 -4.14 27.22 24.67
N LEU A 549 -2.87 27.61 24.84
CA LEU A 549 -2.13 28.44 23.89
C LEU A 549 -0.65 28.11 23.97
N THR A 550 -0.02 27.99 22.82
CA THR A 550 1.40 27.76 22.65
C THR A 550 2.07 29.03 22.13
N ILE A 551 3.16 29.43 22.77
CA ILE A 551 3.97 30.57 22.33
C ILE A 551 5.08 30.08 21.40
N ILE A 552 5.11 30.57 20.17
CA ILE A 552 6.21 30.38 19.24
C ILE A 552 7.03 31.67 19.24
N LYS A 553 8.27 31.60 19.72
CA LYS A 553 9.25 32.67 19.58
C LYS A 553 10.02 32.46 18.30
N GLY A 554 9.76 33.32 17.34
CA GLY A 554 10.29 33.24 16.00
C GLY A 554 11.42 34.23 15.72
N HIS A 555 12.27 33.93 14.76
CA HIS A 555 13.22 34.87 14.17
C HIS A 555 13.18 34.78 12.64
N PHE A 556 12.94 35.90 11.97
CA PHE A 556 12.96 36.06 10.52
C PHE A 556 14.23 36.78 10.05
N MET A 557 14.86 36.31 8.97
CA MET A 557 15.86 37.09 8.22
C MET A 557 15.87 36.71 6.74
N THR A 558 16.28 37.65 5.89
CA THR A 558 16.74 37.31 4.54
C THR A 558 18.24 37.04 4.53
N ASN A 559 18.70 36.15 3.65
CA ASN A 559 20.11 35.85 3.42
C ASN A 559 20.71 36.76 2.31
N ASP A 560 20.35 38.05 2.34
CA ASP A 560 20.84 39.06 1.41
C ASP A 560 22.18 39.66 1.90
N SER A 561 22.85 40.43 1.04
CA SER A 561 24.07 41.18 1.40
C SER A 561 23.85 42.13 2.59
N ILE A 562 22.60 42.61 2.76
CA ILE A 562 22.11 43.27 3.96
C ILE A 562 20.81 42.53 4.32
N PRO A 563 20.79 41.72 5.39
CA PRO A 563 19.59 40.98 5.79
C PRO A 563 18.41 41.92 6.05
N ASN A 564 17.27 41.62 5.44
CA ASN A 564 15.99 42.20 5.84
C ASN A 564 15.42 41.35 6.98
N PHE A 565 15.07 42.00 8.08
CA PHE A 565 14.50 41.37 9.26
C PHE A 565 12.98 41.61 9.41
N SER A 566 12.38 42.37 8.49
CA SER A 566 10.96 42.71 8.50
C SER A 566 10.18 41.78 7.57
N ALA A 567 9.17 41.10 8.12
CA ALA A 567 8.24 40.23 7.45
C ALA A 567 6.86 40.34 8.12
N SER A 568 5.81 40.23 7.31
CA SER A 568 4.44 40.03 7.78
C SER A 568 4.05 38.57 7.59
N ILE A 569 3.57 37.91 8.64
CA ILE A 569 3.19 36.51 8.66
C ILE A 569 1.69 36.42 8.98
N ALA A 570 0.86 36.25 7.96
CA ALA A 570 -0.56 35.97 8.14
C ALA A 570 -0.74 34.46 8.40
N VAL A 571 -1.46 34.12 9.47
CA VAL A 571 -1.66 32.75 9.92
C VAL A 571 -3.11 32.35 9.74
N TYR A 572 -3.35 31.26 9.02
CA TYR A 572 -4.68 30.71 8.78
C TYR A 572 -4.81 29.33 9.42
N ASN A 573 -5.94 29.07 10.06
CA ASN A 573 -6.26 27.73 10.53
C ASN A 573 -6.73 26.89 9.34
N THR A 574 -6.05 25.78 9.03
CA THR A 574 -6.37 25.01 7.82
C THR A 574 -7.72 24.30 7.89
N ASN A 575 -8.27 24.09 9.10
CA ASN A 575 -9.53 23.37 9.30
C ASN A 575 -10.74 24.23 8.94
N ASN A 576 -10.72 25.52 9.24
CA ASN A 576 -11.84 26.43 9.02
C ASN A 576 -11.51 27.60 8.07
N GLN A 577 -10.27 27.70 7.59
CA GLN A 577 -9.77 28.76 6.71
C GLN A 577 -9.85 30.18 7.32
N GLU A 578 -10.05 30.29 8.63
CA GLU A 578 -10.11 31.59 9.32
C GLU A 578 -8.70 32.12 9.58
N ILE A 579 -8.56 33.45 9.47
CA ILE A 579 -7.33 34.15 9.86
C ILE A 579 -7.23 34.18 11.39
N VAL A 580 -6.17 33.58 11.91
CA VAL A 580 -5.86 33.50 13.34
C VAL A 580 -5.20 34.80 13.80
N GLY A 581 -4.35 35.38 12.95
CA GLY A 581 -3.68 36.64 13.22
C GLY A 581 -2.64 36.99 12.16
N ILE A 582 -2.20 38.24 12.18
CA ILE A 582 -1.07 38.74 11.38
C ILE A 582 0.04 39.12 12.36
N TYR A 583 1.19 38.47 12.23
CA TYR A 583 2.34 38.66 13.10
C TYR A 583 3.48 39.29 12.32
N ASN A 584 4.04 40.38 12.85
CA ASN A 584 5.13 41.09 12.19
C ASN A 584 6.44 40.81 12.92
N SER A 585 7.49 40.52 12.16
CA SER A 585 8.84 40.47 12.72
C SER A 585 9.42 41.86 12.92
N SER A 586 10.29 41.98 13.92
CA SER A 586 10.99 43.22 14.21
C SER A 586 11.98 43.56 13.09
N ALA A 587 11.81 44.71 12.44
CA ALA A 587 12.72 45.20 11.41
C ALA A 587 14.19 45.34 11.86
N ASN A 588 14.46 45.40 13.17
CA ASN A 588 15.81 45.52 13.72
C ASN A 588 16.44 44.18 14.12
N THR A 589 15.63 43.18 14.50
CA THR A 589 16.11 41.97 15.18
C THR A 589 15.56 40.66 14.62
N GLY A 590 14.63 40.72 13.67
CA GLY A 590 13.98 39.54 13.09
C GLY A 590 12.98 38.86 14.01
N ASN A 591 12.97 39.20 15.30
CA ASN A 591 12.15 38.49 16.27
C ASN A 591 10.66 38.74 16.06
N PHE A 592 9.88 37.67 16.13
CA PHE A 592 8.43 37.70 16.17
C PHE A 592 7.90 36.75 17.26
N LEU A 593 6.66 36.94 17.66
CA LEU A 593 6.01 36.10 18.66
C LEU A 593 4.61 35.76 18.18
N MET A 594 4.33 34.47 18.02
CA MET A 594 3.01 33.97 17.68
C MET A 594 2.43 33.23 18.88
N ALA A 595 1.12 33.33 19.04
CA ALA A 595 0.39 32.60 20.06
C ALA A 595 -0.68 31.79 19.34
N LEU A 596 -0.46 30.48 19.24
CA LEU A 596 -1.26 29.56 18.43
C LEU A 596 -1.78 28.41 19.29
N MET A 597 -2.93 27.84 18.92
CA MET A 597 -3.46 26.68 19.62
C MET A 597 -2.66 25.42 19.24
N PRO A 598 -2.27 24.58 20.20
CA PRO A 598 -1.61 23.32 19.92
C PRO A 598 -2.52 22.32 19.21
N GLY A 599 -1.93 21.36 18.50
CA GLY A 599 -2.65 20.29 17.78
C GLY A 599 -3.26 20.73 16.44
N ILE A 600 -3.17 22.01 16.10
CA ILE A 600 -3.71 22.56 14.86
C ILE A 600 -2.62 22.70 13.80
N LYS A 601 -2.98 22.38 12.55
CA LYS A 601 -2.20 22.71 11.36
C LYS A 601 -2.56 24.12 10.90
N TYR A 602 -1.55 24.94 10.70
CA TYR A 602 -1.68 26.31 10.23
C TYR A 602 -0.98 26.50 8.90
N GLU A 603 -1.55 27.37 8.08
CA GLU A 603 -0.91 27.96 6.91
C GLU A 603 -0.32 29.32 7.30
N LEU A 604 0.92 29.57 6.90
CA LEU A 604 1.66 30.81 7.10
C LEU A 604 1.86 31.46 5.74
N ALA A 605 1.19 32.57 5.47
CA ALA A 605 1.46 33.43 4.33
C ALA A 605 2.45 34.52 4.75
N ILE A 606 3.65 34.46 4.19
CA ILE A 606 4.80 35.27 4.58
C ILE A 606 5.06 36.29 3.47
N THR A 607 4.86 37.56 3.80
CA THR A 607 5.07 38.70 2.92
C THR A 607 6.30 39.48 3.36
N VAL A 608 7.22 39.73 2.42
CA VAL A 608 8.48 40.44 2.64
C VAL A 608 8.69 41.40 1.48
N ASP A 609 9.11 42.64 1.77
CA ASP A 609 9.35 43.64 0.73
C ASP A 609 10.39 43.15 -0.28
N ASN A 610 10.06 43.26 -1.57
CA ASN A 610 10.85 42.81 -2.73
C ASN A 610 10.99 41.30 -2.93
N TYR A 611 10.16 40.52 -2.23
CA TYR A 611 9.97 39.08 -2.44
C TYR A 611 8.53 38.80 -2.85
N ASN A 612 8.30 37.65 -3.48
CA ASN A 612 6.94 37.14 -3.66
C ASN A 612 6.39 36.67 -2.30
N GLU A 613 5.06 36.56 -2.21
CA GLU A 613 4.44 35.91 -1.05
C GLU A 613 4.80 34.42 -1.04
N HIS A 614 5.22 33.92 0.12
CA HIS A 614 5.50 32.50 0.33
C HIS A 614 4.50 31.90 1.29
N VAL A 615 4.00 30.70 0.95
CA VAL A 615 3.08 29.95 1.81
C VAL A 615 3.81 28.74 2.38
N ALA A 616 3.70 28.55 3.70
CA ALA A 616 4.24 27.39 4.39
C ALA A 616 3.23 26.81 5.37
N TYR A 617 3.38 25.53 5.72
CA TYR A 617 2.50 24.87 6.69
C TYR A 617 3.27 24.46 7.94
N ILE A 618 2.68 24.69 9.11
CA ILE A 618 3.20 24.21 10.38
C ILE A 618 2.13 23.48 11.16
N THR A 619 2.50 22.41 11.86
CA THR A 619 1.63 21.77 12.85
C THR A 619 2.19 22.11 14.22
N VAL A 620 1.41 22.81 15.05
CA VAL A 620 1.83 23.15 16.40
C VAL A 620 1.70 21.91 17.27
N PRO A 621 2.79 21.42 17.89
CA PRO A 621 2.75 20.23 18.71
C PRO A 621 1.88 20.47 19.94
N VAL A 622 1.29 19.39 20.43
CA VAL A 622 0.58 19.41 21.71
C VAL A 622 1.58 19.55 22.85
N GLN A 623 1.46 20.63 23.62
CA GLN A 623 2.28 20.86 24.81
C GLN A 623 1.45 20.66 26.07
N THR A 624 1.93 19.85 27.01
CA THR A 624 1.36 19.73 28.36
C THR A 624 2.19 20.43 29.42
N GLU A 625 3.37 20.94 29.04
CA GLU A 625 4.29 21.71 29.88
C GLU A 625 4.57 23.07 29.24
N SER A 626 4.64 24.14 30.05
CA SER A 626 4.84 25.51 29.57
C SER A 626 6.30 25.77 29.22
N PHE A 627 6.59 25.82 27.92
CA PHE A 627 7.84 26.31 27.36
C PHE A 627 7.59 26.93 25.98
N PRO A 628 8.28 28.01 25.59
CA PRO A 628 8.12 28.58 24.25
C PRO A 628 8.75 27.66 23.21
N LEU A 629 8.02 27.37 22.13
CA LEU A 629 8.59 26.77 20.93
C LEU A 629 9.50 27.79 20.23
N ARG A 630 10.49 27.33 19.46
CA ARG A 630 11.33 28.21 18.63
C ARG A 630 11.11 27.95 17.16
N GLN A 631 11.14 29.02 16.37
CA GLN A 631 11.00 28.93 14.92
C GLN A 631 11.97 29.91 14.24
N ASN A 632 12.71 29.44 13.24
CA ASN A 632 13.55 30.33 12.43
C ASN A 632 13.07 30.31 11.00
N ILE A 633 12.75 31.49 10.46
CA ILE A 633 12.33 31.66 9.08
C ILE A 633 13.46 32.39 8.35
N ARG A 634 13.98 31.76 7.29
CA ARG A 634 15.05 32.31 6.48
C ARG A 634 14.61 32.32 5.02
N LEU A 635 14.71 33.49 4.40
CA LEU A 635 14.36 33.65 2.99
C LEU A 635 15.62 34.01 2.22
N LYS A 636 15.89 33.30 1.12
CA LYS A 636 17.06 33.56 0.28
C LYS A 636 16.65 33.66 -1.17
N LYS A 637 17.24 34.62 -1.89
CA LYS A 637 17.16 34.66 -3.34
C LYS A 637 18.32 33.87 -3.96
N GLU A 638 17.99 32.87 -4.78
CA GLU A 638 18.95 32.12 -5.60
C GLU A 638 18.55 32.26 -7.08
N GLY A 639 19.15 33.25 -7.76
CA GLY A 639 18.76 33.59 -9.12
C GLY A 639 17.34 34.18 -9.18
N SER A 640 16.45 33.55 -9.94
CA SER A 640 15.01 33.91 -9.99
C SER A 640 14.17 33.21 -8.93
N PHE A 641 14.73 32.24 -8.21
CA PHE A 641 14.02 31.50 -7.19
C PHE A 641 14.19 32.16 -5.82
N GLU A 642 13.15 32.07 -5.03
CA GLU A 642 13.14 32.46 -3.63
C GLU A 642 12.93 31.20 -2.82
N ILE A 643 13.87 30.89 -1.94
CA ILE A 643 13.88 29.69 -1.12
C ILE A 643 13.52 30.11 0.30
N LEU A 644 12.39 29.59 0.78
CA LEU A 644 11.94 29.74 2.17
C LEU A 644 12.38 28.51 2.97
N ASN A 645 13.18 28.74 4.00
CA ASN A 645 13.56 27.73 4.99
C ASN A 645 12.88 28.06 6.32
N ILE A 646 12.15 27.08 6.87
CA ILE A 646 11.56 27.18 8.22
C ILE A 646 12.11 26.06 9.08
N ASP A 647 12.85 26.43 10.14
CA ASP A 647 13.33 25.50 11.15
C ASP A 647 12.41 25.57 12.38
N ASN A 648 11.74 24.46 12.70
CA ASN A 648 10.88 24.34 13.87
C ASN A 648 11.59 23.53 14.96
N TYR A 649 11.72 24.11 16.14
CA TYR A 649 12.32 23.47 17.33
C TYR A 649 11.20 23.26 18.33
N PHE A 650 10.47 22.17 18.13
CA PHE A 650 9.12 22.00 18.64
C PHE A 650 9.04 21.00 19.81
N THR A 651 10.18 20.45 20.21
CA THR A 651 10.35 19.77 21.49
C THR A 651 11.05 20.68 22.51
N LYS A 652 10.95 20.33 23.80
CA LYS A 652 11.57 21.09 24.90
C LYS A 652 13.09 21.17 24.74
N GLU A 653 13.72 20.04 24.44
CA GLU A 653 15.16 19.94 24.22
C GLU A 653 15.61 20.75 22.99
N GLU A 654 14.87 20.68 21.88
CA GLU A 654 15.18 21.47 20.68
C GLU A 654 15.02 22.97 20.94
N ALA A 655 13.96 23.39 21.65
CA ALA A 655 13.69 24.79 21.95
C ALA A 655 14.74 25.41 22.89
N GLU A 656 15.26 24.61 23.84
CA GLU A 656 16.36 25.00 24.74
C GLU A 656 17.70 25.10 24.01
N ASN A 657 17.94 24.22 23.02
CA ASN A 657 19.17 24.19 22.22
C ASN A 657 19.10 25.01 20.92
N ALA A 658 17.98 25.68 20.66
CA ALA A 658 17.77 26.43 19.42
C ALA A 658 18.81 27.57 19.29
N PRO A 659 19.34 27.85 18.08
CA PRO A 659 20.31 28.91 17.88
C PRO A 659 19.78 30.28 18.36
N GLU A 660 20.49 30.95 19.27
CA GLU A 660 20.16 32.32 19.66
C GLU A 660 20.71 33.32 18.64
N TYR A 661 19.82 33.90 17.83
CA TYR A 661 20.17 35.00 16.92
C TYR A 661 20.22 36.32 17.69
N LYS A 662 21.43 36.74 18.10
CA LYS A 662 21.68 37.99 18.83
C LYS A 662 22.09 39.18 17.95
N TYR A 663 22.10 39.00 16.62
CA TYR A 663 22.55 40.03 15.70
C TYR A 663 21.42 40.99 15.32
N THR A 664 21.67 42.28 15.39
CA THR A 664 20.78 43.35 14.93
C THR A 664 21.20 43.85 13.55
N LEU A 665 20.29 44.52 12.82
CA LEU A 665 20.61 45.20 11.56
C LEU A 665 21.87 46.09 11.68
N LYS A 666 22.00 46.77 12.82
CA LYS A 666 23.12 47.65 13.15
C LYS A 666 24.46 46.90 13.28
N ASP A 667 24.46 45.69 13.84
CA ASP A 667 25.67 44.86 13.95
C ASP A 667 26.19 44.40 12.57
N PHE A 668 25.29 44.20 11.60
CA PHE A 668 25.65 43.86 10.22
C PHE A 668 26.21 45.07 9.46
N GLU A 669 25.61 46.25 9.65
CA GLU A 669 26.10 47.51 9.06
C GLU A 669 27.49 47.88 9.59
N GLU A 670 27.74 47.71 10.89
CA GLU A 670 29.04 47.97 11.53
C GLU A 670 30.13 46.96 11.10
N LYS A 671 29.78 45.67 10.92
CA LYS A 671 30.69 44.63 10.40
C LYS A 671 31.07 44.86 8.93
N LYS A 672 30.17 45.41 8.11
CA LYS A 672 30.44 45.74 6.70
C LYS A 672 31.52 46.82 6.57
N LEU A 673 31.48 47.85 7.44
CA LEU A 673 32.52 48.90 7.50
C LEU A 673 33.89 48.37 7.95
N THR A 674 33.95 47.30 8.75
CA THR A 674 35.22 46.73 9.23
C THR A 674 35.83 45.69 8.29
N GLN A 675 35.03 45.09 7.40
CA GLN A 675 35.48 44.03 6.47
C GLN A 675 36.00 44.57 5.13
N GLU A 676 35.69 45.82 4.75
CA GLU A 676 36.16 46.41 3.49
C GLU A 676 37.67 46.74 3.46
N THR A 677 38.41 46.65 4.58
CA THR A 677 39.85 47.00 4.61
C THR A 677 40.84 45.82 4.67
N LYS A 678 40.41 44.55 4.78
CA LYS A 678 41.36 43.41 4.74
C LYS A 678 40.76 42.16 4.09
N LYS A 679 41.33 41.80 2.93
CA LYS A 679 41.22 40.53 2.18
C LYS A 679 39.91 40.29 1.40
N VAL A 680 39.76 41.07 0.34
CA VAL A 680 39.30 40.53 -0.95
C VAL A 680 40.54 39.86 -1.59
N ASP A 681 40.44 38.58 -1.97
CA ASP A 681 41.23 37.87 -3.00
C ASP A 681 41.56 36.38 -2.75
N VAL A 682 41.14 35.69 -1.66
CA VAL A 682 41.61 34.29 -1.48
C VAL A 682 40.58 33.20 -1.16
N LEU A 683 39.34 33.43 -0.69
CA LEU A 683 38.53 32.30 -0.17
C LEU A 683 37.01 32.25 -0.49
N LYS A 684 36.55 32.80 -1.61
CA LYS A 684 35.15 32.58 -2.08
C LYS A 684 35.00 32.13 -3.55
N GLU A 685 36.04 31.55 -4.14
CA GLU A 685 36.00 30.96 -5.50
C GLU A 685 36.27 29.46 -5.58
N LYS A 686 36.32 28.74 -4.44
CA LYS A 686 36.47 27.29 -4.44
C LYS A 686 35.36 26.64 -3.64
N LEU A 687 34.25 26.37 -4.32
CA LEU A 687 33.58 25.08 -4.43
C LEU A 687 32.40 25.27 -5.40
N ASN A 688 32.42 24.56 -6.53
CA ASN A 688 31.38 24.42 -7.59
C ASN A 688 31.50 25.23 -8.89
N SER A 689 32.56 25.99 -9.14
CA SER A 689 32.87 26.50 -10.49
C SER A 689 33.94 25.61 -11.16
N PRO A 690 33.77 25.26 -12.45
CA PRO A 690 34.74 24.42 -13.15
C PRO A 690 36.12 25.09 -13.18
N ASN A 691 37.15 24.35 -12.78
CA ASN A 691 38.53 24.79 -12.94
C ASN A 691 38.92 24.82 -14.43
N THR A 692 40.10 25.38 -14.74
CA THR A 692 40.54 25.57 -16.13
C THR A 692 40.61 24.27 -16.94
N GLU A 693 40.87 23.11 -16.32
CA GLU A 693 40.83 21.81 -17.01
C GLU A 693 39.41 21.30 -17.21
N GLN A 694 38.56 21.41 -16.19
CA GLN A 694 37.15 21.04 -16.26
C GLN A 694 36.41 21.87 -17.32
N GLN A 695 36.73 23.16 -17.44
CA GLN A 695 36.17 24.04 -18.48
C GLN A 695 36.62 23.62 -19.89
N LYS A 696 37.86 23.14 -20.07
CA LYS A 696 38.31 22.58 -21.36
C LYS A 696 37.54 21.32 -21.71
N ILE A 697 37.28 20.44 -20.74
CA ILE A 697 36.50 19.22 -20.93
C ILE A 697 35.05 19.56 -21.31
N LEU A 698 34.43 20.52 -20.63
CA LEU A 698 33.08 21.01 -20.95
C LEU A 698 33.00 21.60 -22.37
N ASN A 699 33.96 22.45 -22.75
CA ASN A 699 34.00 23.04 -24.09
C ASN A 699 34.14 21.96 -25.18
N LEU A 700 34.99 20.96 -24.93
CA LEU A 700 35.16 19.82 -25.82
C LEU A 700 33.90 18.96 -25.91
N ALA A 701 33.18 18.76 -24.79
CA ALA A 701 31.89 18.08 -24.77
C ALA A 701 30.85 18.81 -25.62
N GLU A 702 30.79 20.15 -25.53
CA GLU A 702 29.90 20.97 -26.37
C GLU A 702 30.28 20.88 -27.86
N GLU A 703 31.58 20.83 -28.20
CA GLU A 703 32.04 20.65 -29.57
C GLU A 703 31.62 19.28 -30.13
N PHE A 704 31.82 18.20 -29.38
CA PHE A 704 31.35 16.88 -29.76
C PHE A 704 29.83 16.84 -29.93
N PHE A 705 29.08 17.51 -29.06
CA PHE A 705 27.63 17.62 -29.20
C PHE A 705 27.23 18.32 -30.51
N LYS A 706 27.84 19.47 -30.83
CA LYS A 706 27.59 20.21 -32.08
C LYS A 706 27.90 19.37 -33.32
N ASN A 707 28.93 18.53 -33.24
CA ASN A 707 29.32 17.60 -34.30
C ASN A 707 28.51 16.29 -34.30
N LYS A 708 27.45 16.17 -33.48
CA LYS A 708 26.63 14.96 -33.30
C LYS A 708 27.42 13.71 -32.87
N GLN A 709 28.60 13.91 -32.27
CA GLN A 709 29.45 12.84 -31.72
C GLN A 709 29.02 12.53 -30.28
N TYR A 710 27.78 12.06 -30.10
CA TYR A 710 27.14 11.89 -28.79
C TYR A 710 27.93 10.99 -27.84
N LEU A 711 28.53 9.89 -28.32
CA LEU A 711 29.33 9.00 -27.46
C LEU A 711 30.54 9.71 -26.87
N LYS A 712 31.25 10.49 -27.68
CA LYS A 712 32.39 11.29 -27.21
C LYS A 712 31.94 12.40 -26.27
N CYS A 713 30.75 12.97 -26.50
CA CYS A 713 30.14 13.96 -25.62
C CYS A 713 29.87 13.36 -24.22
N VAL A 714 29.22 12.20 -24.15
CA VAL A 714 28.98 11.45 -22.89
C VAL A 714 30.30 11.18 -22.17
N GLN A 715 31.31 10.67 -22.87
CA GLN A 715 32.63 10.37 -22.31
C GLN A 715 33.34 11.60 -21.71
N GLN A 716 33.09 12.81 -22.21
CA GLN A 716 33.64 14.02 -21.61
C GLN A 716 32.81 14.47 -20.39
N PHE A 717 31.47 14.46 -20.50
CA PHE A 717 30.60 14.84 -19.38
C PHE A 717 30.74 13.89 -18.19
N ASP A 718 30.92 12.58 -18.40
CA ASP A 718 31.17 11.58 -17.35
C ASP A 718 32.37 11.94 -16.46
N LYS A 719 33.40 12.61 -17.02
CA LYS A 719 34.60 13.01 -16.27
C LYS A 719 34.37 14.18 -15.33
N VAL A 720 33.36 15.01 -15.59
CA VAL A 720 33.16 16.29 -14.89
C VAL A 720 31.84 16.37 -14.14
N ALA A 721 30.76 15.75 -14.64
CA ALA A 721 29.43 15.82 -14.04
C ALA A 721 29.34 15.32 -12.59
N PRO A 722 30.17 14.37 -12.11
CA PRO A 722 30.23 14.02 -10.68
C PRO A 722 30.91 15.09 -9.79
N LEU A 723 31.69 16.00 -10.39
CA LEU A 723 32.60 16.92 -9.70
C LEU A 723 32.09 18.37 -9.65
N ILE A 724 31.16 18.74 -10.53
CA ILE A 724 30.63 20.11 -10.67
C ILE A 724 29.13 20.08 -10.98
N SER A 725 28.43 21.18 -10.69
CA SER A 725 27.05 21.37 -11.13
C SER A 725 27.03 21.80 -12.60
N LEU A 726 26.27 21.09 -13.43
CA LEU A 726 26.09 21.46 -14.84
C LEU A 726 25.00 22.55 -14.98
N THR A 727 25.19 23.45 -15.95
CA THR A 727 24.15 24.41 -16.36
C THR A 727 23.02 23.69 -17.12
N ASP A 728 21.82 24.26 -17.18
CA ASP A 728 20.68 23.62 -17.88
C ASP A 728 20.98 23.28 -19.35
N LYS A 729 21.77 24.12 -20.03
CA LYS A 729 22.26 23.87 -21.39
C LYS A 729 23.20 22.65 -21.45
N GLN A 730 24.11 22.54 -20.50
CA GLN A 730 25.03 21.40 -20.40
C GLN A 730 24.28 20.13 -20.00
N SER A 731 23.33 20.22 -19.07
CA SER A 731 22.44 19.12 -18.71
C SER A 731 21.58 18.68 -19.89
N TYR A 732 21.09 19.61 -20.72
CA TYR A 732 20.41 19.27 -21.99
C TYR A 732 21.34 18.53 -22.95
N TYR A 733 22.57 19.01 -23.17
CA TYR A 733 23.53 18.35 -24.06
C TYR A 733 23.91 16.96 -23.55
N TYR A 734 24.12 16.83 -22.25
CA TYR A 734 24.49 15.57 -21.64
C TYR A 734 23.33 14.58 -21.65
N GLY A 735 22.14 14.99 -21.18
CA GLY A 735 20.92 14.20 -21.19
C GLY A 735 20.52 13.74 -22.60
N LYS A 736 20.59 14.64 -23.60
CA LYS A 736 20.34 14.28 -25.01
C LYS A 736 21.39 13.32 -25.56
N SER A 737 22.66 13.50 -25.20
CA SER A 737 23.71 12.57 -25.63
C SER A 737 23.55 11.19 -24.99
N LEU A 738 23.18 11.14 -23.71
CA LEU A 738 22.85 9.90 -23.00
C LEU A 738 21.65 9.22 -23.67
N PHE A 739 20.60 9.94 -23.99
CA PHE A 739 19.42 9.43 -24.71
C PHE A 739 19.78 8.71 -26.03
N TYR A 740 20.72 9.25 -26.82
CA TYR A 740 21.10 8.66 -28.11
C TYR A 740 22.11 7.51 -28.03
N VAL A 741 22.82 7.36 -26.91
CA VAL A 741 24.00 6.48 -26.82
C VAL A 741 23.87 5.41 -25.75
N SER A 742 23.12 5.70 -24.69
CA SER A 742 23.04 4.89 -23.49
C SER A 742 21.60 4.45 -23.22
N ARG A 743 21.45 3.20 -22.76
CA ARG A 743 20.20 2.69 -22.17
C ARG A 743 20.13 2.95 -20.66
N GLU A 744 20.99 3.81 -20.11
CA GLU A 744 20.92 4.26 -18.72
C GLU A 744 19.83 5.34 -18.57
N TYR A 745 18.56 4.93 -18.69
CA TYR A 745 17.42 5.84 -18.66
C TYR A 745 17.37 6.68 -17.38
N GLU A 746 17.71 6.11 -16.22
CA GLU A 746 17.78 6.85 -14.95
C GLU A 746 18.83 7.97 -14.96
N LYS A 747 20.01 7.71 -15.56
CA LYS A 747 21.06 8.71 -15.69
C LYS A 747 20.65 9.80 -16.66
N ALA A 748 19.99 9.44 -17.78
CA ALA A 748 19.45 10.41 -18.72
C ALA A 748 18.33 11.27 -18.10
N LEU A 749 17.39 10.67 -17.35
CA LEU A 749 16.28 11.35 -16.67
C LEU A 749 16.78 12.47 -15.77
N LYS A 750 17.79 12.21 -14.94
CA LYS A 750 18.38 13.21 -14.04
C LYS A 750 18.73 14.52 -14.77
N TYR A 751 19.38 14.43 -15.93
CA TYR A 751 19.83 15.60 -16.68
C TYR A 751 18.76 16.18 -17.61
N LEU A 752 17.88 15.33 -18.15
CA LEU A 752 16.74 15.77 -18.98
C LEU A 752 15.67 16.49 -18.16
N GLU A 753 15.37 16.02 -16.94
CA GLU A 753 14.42 16.67 -16.02
C GLU A 753 14.95 18.05 -15.62
N GLN A 754 16.21 18.15 -15.21
CA GLN A 754 16.86 19.44 -14.93
C GLN A 754 16.80 20.39 -16.14
N ALA A 755 17.10 19.89 -17.34
CA ALA A 755 17.02 20.70 -18.56
C ALA A 755 15.59 21.16 -18.87
N GLY A 756 14.58 20.33 -18.60
CA GLY A 756 13.16 20.59 -18.89
C GLY A 756 12.52 21.67 -18.03
N GLU A 757 13.14 22.07 -16.91
CA GLU A 757 12.72 23.20 -16.07
C GLU A 757 13.01 24.56 -16.72
N ASN A 758 14.04 24.63 -17.55
CA ASN A 758 14.45 25.88 -18.20
C ASN A 758 13.60 26.16 -19.45
N LYS A 759 12.93 27.32 -19.46
CA LYS A 759 12.07 27.79 -20.57
C LYS A 759 12.80 27.98 -21.90
N THR A 760 14.13 28.11 -21.89
CA THR A 760 14.96 28.28 -23.10
C THR A 760 15.46 26.95 -23.67
N THR A 761 15.23 25.83 -22.98
CA THR A 761 15.58 24.50 -23.47
C THR A 761 14.72 24.14 -24.69
N PRO A 762 15.30 23.56 -25.75
CA PRO A 762 14.54 23.11 -26.90
C PRO A 762 13.41 22.15 -26.50
N TYR A 763 12.21 22.32 -27.08
CA TYR A 763 11.01 21.55 -26.69
C TYR A 763 11.11 20.05 -27.01
N ASP A 764 12.08 19.63 -27.83
CA ASP A 764 12.39 18.21 -28.08
C ASP A 764 12.86 17.47 -26.81
N VAL A 765 13.22 18.21 -25.75
CA VAL A 765 13.43 17.65 -24.41
C VAL A 765 12.21 16.90 -23.88
N PHE A 766 10.98 17.35 -24.21
CA PHE A 766 9.76 16.68 -23.75
C PHE A 766 9.52 15.36 -24.48
N TYR A 767 9.91 15.26 -25.75
CA TYR A 767 9.90 13.97 -26.47
C TYR A 767 10.89 12.99 -25.85
N MET A 768 12.13 13.45 -25.59
CA MET A 768 13.15 12.61 -24.94
C MET A 768 12.72 12.20 -23.53
N LEU A 769 12.14 13.11 -22.74
CA LEU A 769 11.57 12.81 -21.43
C LEU A 769 10.44 11.79 -21.54
N GLY A 770 9.57 11.88 -22.54
CA GLY A 770 8.50 10.90 -22.78
C GLY A 770 9.06 9.49 -22.96
N ILE A 771 9.96 9.31 -23.93
CA ILE A 771 10.58 8.00 -24.21
C ILE A 771 11.40 7.49 -23.01
N THR A 772 12.17 8.37 -22.38
CA THR A 772 13.05 7.97 -21.25
C THR A 772 12.22 7.59 -20.03
N ASN A 773 11.14 8.31 -19.73
CA ASN A 773 10.21 7.94 -18.65
C ASN A 773 9.48 6.62 -18.97
N HIS A 774 9.05 6.43 -20.21
CA HIS A 774 8.39 5.19 -20.65
C HIS A 774 9.29 3.96 -20.41
N ASN A 775 10.54 4.00 -20.89
CA ASN A 775 11.51 2.92 -20.69
C ASN A 775 11.93 2.74 -19.22
N ALA A 776 11.79 3.79 -18.40
CA ALA A 776 11.99 3.74 -16.95
C ALA A 776 10.74 3.33 -16.16
N TYR A 777 9.69 2.81 -16.82
CA TYR A 777 8.42 2.42 -16.22
C TYR A 777 7.64 3.58 -15.56
N ARG A 778 8.00 4.84 -15.84
CA ARG A 778 7.36 6.07 -15.34
C ARG A 778 6.23 6.52 -16.28
N PHE A 779 5.26 5.65 -16.55
CA PHE A 779 4.28 5.83 -17.63
C PHE A 779 3.44 7.11 -17.52
N GLU A 780 2.97 7.47 -16.33
CA GLU A 780 2.21 8.72 -16.13
C GLU A 780 3.05 9.95 -16.50
N ARG A 781 4.31 9.99 -16.08
CA ARG A 781 5.26 11.07 -16.43
C ARG A 781 5.60 11.05 -17.91
N ALA A 782 5.63 9.87 -18.55
CA ALA A 782 5.82 9.72 -19.98
C ALA A 782 4.66 10.34 -20.78
N VAL A 783 3.41 9.98 -20.44
CA VAL A 783 2.18 10.54 -21.05
C VAL A 783 2.17 12.06 -20.91
N ASN A 784 2.47 12.59 -19.72
CA ASN A 784 2.54 14.03 -19.48
C ASN A 784 3.61 14.71 -20.33
N SER A 785 4.78 14.08 -20.48
CA SER A 785 5.87 14.60 -21.32
C SER A 785 5.51 14.58 -22.81
N PHE A 786 4.86 13.53 -23.31
CA PHE A 786 4.38 13.46 -24.70
C PHE A 786 3.28 14.49 -24.97
N ASN A 787 2.33 14.65 -24.06
CA ASN A 787 1.31 15.70 -24.15
C ASN A 787 1.94 17.08 -24.18
N LYS A 788 2.96 17.33 -23.36
CA LYS A 788 3.70 18.59 -23.38
C LYS A 788 4.43 18.79 -24.71
N TYR A 789 5.07 17.76 -25.27
CA TYR A 789 5.68 17.82 -26.60
C TYR A 789 4.65 18.15 -27.69
N LYS A 790 3.45 17.55 -27.62
CA LYS A 790 2.31 17.80 -28.52
C LYS A 790 1.87 19.26 -28.55
N THR A 791 2.07 20.01 -27.46
CA THR A 791 1.73 21.45 -27.43
C THR A 791 2.70 22.33 -28.24
N TYR A 792 3.93 21.88 -28.51
CA TYR A 792 4.98 22.69 -29.13
C TYR A 792 5.42 22.19 -30.52
N ALA A 793 5.31 20.90 -30.80
CA ALA A 793 5.70 20.31 -32.08
C ALA A 793 4.66 20.56 -33.19
N ASN A 794 5.11 20.62 -34.44
CA ASN A 794 4.21 20.71 -35.60
C ASN A 794 3.69 19.32 -36.04
N GLU A 795 2.62 19.29 -36.85
CA GLU A 795 1.97 18.05 -37.32
C GLU A 795 2.95 17.06 -37.96
N LYS A 796 3.88 17.55 -38.80
CA LYS A 796 4.88 16.70 -39.47
C LYS A 796 5.83 16.03 -38.46
N GLU A 797 6.19 16.72 -37.38
CA GLU A 797 7.01 16.15 -36.30
C GLU A 797 6.23 15.16 -35.44
N LEU A 798 4.95 15.44 -35.18
CA LEU A 798 4.06 14.55 -34.44
C LEU A 798 3.81 13.24 -35.20
N GLU A 799 3.58 13.32 -36.51
CA GLU A 799 3.45 12.16 -37.40
C GLU A 799 4.76 11.38 -37.47
N LYS A 800 5.89 12.08 -37.68
CA LYS A 800 7.22 11.44 -37.76
C LYS A 800 7.57 10.64 -36.52
N HIS A 801 7.24 11.17 -35.34
CA HIS A 801 7.54 10.51 -34.06
C HIS A 801 6.40 9.60 -33.56
N ASN A 802 5.28 9.51 -34.30
CA ASN A 802 4.11 8.73 -33.96
C ASN A 802 3.65 8.93 -32.50
N ILE A 803 3.54 10.19 -32.08
CA ILE A 803 3.33 10.56 -30.66
C ILE A 803 2.06 9.94 -30.05
N GLU A 804 1.00 9.82 -30.84
CA GLU A 804 -0.25 9.22 -30.35
C GLU A 804 -0.07 7.74 -29.99
N SER A 805 0.69 6.99 -30.80
CA SER A 805 1.03 5.61 -30.52
C SER A 805 1.87 5.50 -29.24
N LEU A 806 2.86 6.38 -29.04
CA LEU A 806 3.69 6.39 -27.81
C LEU A 806 2.89 6.71 -26.54
N ILE A 807 1.87 7.58 -26.64
CA ILE A 807 0.94 7.86 -25.55
C ILE A 807 0.12 6.59 -25.25
N ASN A 808 -0.41 5.93 -26.26
CA ASN A 808 -1.17 4.69 -26.10
C ASN A 808 -0.32 3.57 -25.48
N LEU A 809 0.91 3.33 -25.96
CA LEU A 809 1.84 2.37 -25.37
C LEU A 809 2.08 2.66 -23.89
N SER A 810 2.25 3.94 -23.53
CA SER A 810 2.45 4.33 -22.13
C SER A 810 1.20 4.10 -21.28
N MET A 811 -0.01 4.34 -21.82
CA MET A 811 -1.26 4.03 -21.12
C MET A 811 -1.46 2.53 -20.92
N PHE A 812 -1.20 1.71 -21.95
CA PHE A 812 -1.24 0.24 -21.82
C PHE A 812 -0.21 -0.27 -20.81
N GLY A 813 1.02 0.26 -20.85
CA GLY A 813 2.06 -0.08 -19.86
C GLY A 813 1.65 0.23 -18.43
N LYS A 814 0.99 1.37 -18.21
CA LYS A 814 0.39 1.69 -16.92
C LYS A 814 -0.62 0.64 -16.49
N ASP A 815 -1.55 0.24 -17.35
CA ASP A 815 -2.60 -0.73 -17.00
C ASP A 815 -2.03 -2.14 -16.75
N ILE A 816 -1.06 -2.56 -17.57
CA ILE A 816 -0.42 -3.88 -17.49
C ILE A 816 0.41 -4.00 -16.21
N VAL A 817 1.22 -3.00 -15.87
CA VAL A 817 2.12 -3.05 -14.69
C VAL A 817 1.36 -2.95 -13.36
N ASN A 818 0.15 -2.36 -13.35
CA ASN A 818 -0.67 -2.31 -12.14
C ASN A 818 -1.45 -3.60 -11.85
N ASN A 819 -1.46 -4.56 -12.77
CA ASN A 819 -2.05 -5.88 -12.58
C ASN A 819 -1.03 -6.98 -12.90
N PRO A 820 0.11 -7.04 -12.17
CA PRO A 820 1.17 -7.97 -12.50
C PRO A 820 0.74 -9.42 -12.23
N LYS A 821 1.14 -10.33 -13.12
CA LYS A 821 1.02 -11.77 -12.91
C LYS A 821 2.34 -12.26 -12.32
N PRO A 822 2.41 -12.61 -11.03
CA PRO A 822 3.68 -12.98 -10.43
C PRO A 822 4.23 -14.26 -11.05
N ILE A 823 5.49 -14.20 -11.50
CA ILE A 823 6.23 -15.34 -12.06
C ILE A 823 7.50 -15.57 -11.25
N GLU A 824 7.95 -16.80 -11.14
CA GLU A 824 9.26 -17.14 -10.60
C GLU A 824 10.24 -17.36 -11.75
N VAL A 825 11.34 -16.61 -11.80
CA VAL A 825 12.41 -16.82 -12.79
C VAL A 825 13.38 -17.86 -12.23
N ILE A 826 13.53 -18.95 -12.97
CA ILE A 826 14.35 -20.11 -12.60
C ILE A 826 15.77 -19.95 -13.15
N GLU A 827 15.89 -19.51 -14.41
CA GLU A 827 17.19 -19.36 -15.08
C GLU A 827 17.17 -18.15 -16.02
N LYS A 828 18.29 -17.42 -16.12
CA LYS A 828 18.50 -16.34 -17.10
C LYS A 828 19.79 -16.59 -17.87
N LYS A 829 19.71 -16.55 -19.21
CA LYS A 829 20.85 -16.75 -20.11
C LYS A 829 20.93 -15.67 -21.18
N GLU A 830 22.03 -14.92 -21.21
CA GLU A 830 22.30 -13.92 -22.26
C GLU A 830 22.97 -14.52 -23.49
N PHE A 831 22.61 -14.01 -24.67
CA PHE A 831 23.21 -14.40 -25.94
C PHE A 831 23.13 -13.24 -26.95
N LYS A 832 23.93 -13.30 -28.02
CA LYS A 832 23.84 -12.34 -29.13
C LYS A 832 22.60 -12.60 -29.97
N LYS A 833 21.90 -11.56 -30.40
CA LYS A 833 20.67 -11.61 -31.19
C LYS A 833 20.80 -12.51 -32.42
N ASP A 834 21.94 -12.52 -33.09
CA ASP A 834 22.19 -13.39 -34.26
C ASP A 834 22.10 -14.89 -33.93
N TYR A 835 22.31 -15.29 -32.68
CA TYR A 835 22.24 -16.68 -32.20
C TYR A 835 20.85 -17.09 -31.73
N ILE A 836 19.84 -16.22 -31.84
CA ILE A 836 18.48 -16.51 -31.37
C ILE A 836 17.96 -17.86 -31.88
N HIS A 837 18.29 -18.20 -33.12
CA HIS A 837 17.92 -19.46 -33.76
C HIS A 837 18.61 -20.70 -33.21
N THR A 838 19.85 -20.57 -32.78
CA THR A 838 20.56 -21.66 -32.10
C THR A 838 19.99 -21.87 -30.70
N VAL A 839 19.66 -20.78 -30.00
CA VAL A 839 19.17 -20.83 -28.62
C VAL A 839 17.82 -21.54 -28.54
N TYR A 840 16.82 -21.13 -29.32
CA TYR A 840 15.54 -21.83 -29.32
C TYR A 840 15.64 -23.25 -29.88
N GLY A 841 16.54 -23.49 -30.86
CA GLY A 841 16.70 -24.81 -31.47
C GLY A 841 17.32 -25.84 -30.53
N SER A 842 17.90 -25.37 -29.42
CA SER A 842 18.48 -26.17 -28.36
C SER A 842 17.53 -26.46 -27.19
N LEU A 843 16.32 -25.88 -27.19
CA LEU A 843 15.32 -26.17 -26.17
C LEU A 843 14.81 -27.61 -26.33
N ASP A 844 14.81 -28.38 -25.24
CA ASP A 844 14.31 -29.75 -25.20
C ASP A 844 12.79 -29.76 -25.01
N ILE A 845 12.08 -29.27 -26.03
CA ILE A 845 10.63 -29.12 -26.03
C ILE A 845 10.02 -30.05 -27.08
N ASN A 846 8.76 -30.42 -26.88
CA ASN A 846 8.03 -31.33 -27.79
C ASN A 846 7.74 -30.71 -29.19
N ALA A 847 8.12 -29.46 -29.45
CA ALA A 847 7.96 -28.75 -30.72
C ALA A 847 9.32 -28.46 -31.40
N LYS A 848 9.30 -28.04 -32.68
CA LYS A 848 10.52 -27.65 -33.41
C LYS A 848 10.42 -26.25 -33.99
N PHE A 849 11.37 -25.40 -33.61
CA PHE A 849 11.60 -24.12 -34.27
C PHE A 849 12.72 -24.27 -35.32
N LEU A 850 12.45 -23.80 -36.54
CA LEU A 850 13.35 -23.92 -37.70
C LEU A 850 13.42 -22.58 -38.44
N LEU A 851 14.46 -22.37 -39.25
CA LEU A 851 14.44 -21.26 -40.21
C LEU A 851 13.51 -21.59 -41.38
N ALA A 852 12.70 -20.62 -41.79
CA ALA A 852 11.87 -20.72 -42.98
C ALA A 852 12.75 -20.92 -44.23
N PRO A 853 12.55 -22.00 -45.01
CA PRO A 853 13.27 -22.21 -46.25
C PRO A 853 12.86 -21.20 -47.31
N ASP A 854 13.73 -20.96 -48.29
CA ASP A 854 13.51 -19.95 -49.32
C ASP A 854 12.21 -20.17 -50.11
N ASP A 855 11.73 -21.40 -50.26
CA ASP A 855 10.48 -21.69 -50.96
C ASP A 855 9.21 -21.27 -50.20
N MET A 856 9.28 -21.07 -48.87
CA MET A 856 8.18 -20.55 -48.06
C MET A 856 8.16 -19.01 -47.97
N LEU A 857 9.26 -18.35 -48.29
CA LEU A 857 9.38 -16.89 -48.21
C LEU A 857 8.72 -16.22 -49.44
N SER A 858 7.95 -15.17 -49.19
CA SER A 858 7.34 -14.36 -50.24
C SER A 858 8.41 -13.65 -51.10
N ALA A 859 8.00 -13.12 -52.25
CA ALA A 859 8.91 -12.32 -53.07
C ALA A 859 9.42 -11.07 -52.30
N LYS A 860 8.58 -10.51 -51.43
CA LYS A 860 8.92 -9.36 -50.58
C LYS A 860 9.88 -9.77 -49.46
N ASP A 861 9.64 -10.89 -48.81
CA ASP A 861 10.53 -11.42 -47.76
C ASP A 861 11.96 -11.61 -48.28
N LYS A 862 12.09 -12.20 -49.48
CA LYS A 862 13.39 -12.41 -50.15
C LYS A 862 14.08 -11.10 -50.51
N LYS A 863 13.30 -10.13 -51.00
CA LYS A 863 13.81 -8.81 -51.39
C LYS A 863 14.34 -8.04 -50.18
N GLU A 864 13.65 -8.12 -49.04
CA GLU A 864 14.07 -7.48 -47.78
C GLU A 864 15.10 -8.31 -47.00
N GLY A 865 15.44 -9.52 -47.48
CA GLY A 865 16.40 -10.42 -46.83
C GLY A 865 15.93 -10.94 -45.48
N LEU A 866 14.61 -11.10 -45.30
CA LEU A 866 14.00 -11.51 -44.04
C LEU A 866 14.39 -12.96 -43.70
N LYS A 867 14.83 -13.16 -42.45
CA LYS A 867 15.08 -14.50 -41.89
C LYS A 867 14.00 -14.81 -40.85
N THR A 868 12.95 -15.48 -41.31
CA THR A 868 11.82 -15.87 -40.46
C THR A 868 12.09 -17.20 -39.75
N THR A 869 11.65 -17.29 -38.50
CA THR A 869 11.54 -18.57 -37.78
C THR A 869 10.15 -19.16 -38.03
N MET A 870 10.10 -20.45 -38.35
CA MET A 870 8.87 -21.23 -38.34
C MET A 870 8.78 -22.09 -37.08
N TYR A 871 7.57 -22.31 -36.61
CA TYR A 871 7.21 -23.28 -35.59
C TYR A 871 6.49 -24.46 -36.24
N LEU A 872 6.98 -25.68 -35.98
CA LEU A 872 6.36 -26.94 -36.36
C LEU A 872 5.86 -27.64 -35.09
N ASN A 873 4.56 -27.95 -35.04
CA ASN A 873 3.95 -28.60 -33.88
C ASN A 873 4.46 -30.04 -33.67
N LYS A 874 4.21 -30.60 -32.48
CA LYS A 874 4.66 -31.94 -32.06
C LYS A 874 4.35 -33.05 -33.07
N ASP A 875 3.12 -33.05 -33.59
CA ASP A 875 2.65 -34.05 -34.55
C ASP A 875 3.18 -33.84 -35.98
N LYS A 876 3.87 -32.72 -36.22
CA LYS A 876 4.39 -32.30 -37.53
C LYS A 876 3.28 -32.20 -38.58
N THR A 877 2.12 -31.73 -38.16
CA THR A 877 0.90 -31.58 -38.97
C THR A 877 0.61 -30.12 -39.31
N VAL A 878 1.13 -29.16 -38.56
CA VAL A 878 0.89 -27.73 -38.75
C VAL A 878 2.18 -26.93 -38.59
N ILE A 879 2.39 -25.97 -39.49
CA ILE A 879 3.45 -24.95 -39.42
C ILE A 879 2.80 -23.59 -39.17
N TYR A 880 3.40 -22.81 -38.27
CA TYR A 880 3.16 -21.37 -38.14
C TYR A 880 4.45 -20.60 -38.43
N PHE A 881 4.37 -19.49 -39.15
CA PHE A 881 5.51 -18.64 -39.46
C PHE A 881 5.07 -17.22 -39.78
N SER A 882 5.97 -16.25 -39.68
CA SER A 882 5.67 -14.85 -39.98
C SER A 882 6.26 -14.38 -41.30
N SER A 883 5.50 -13.62 -42.08
CA SER A 883 5.90 -13.15 -43.41
C SER A 883 5.35 -11.74 -43.66
N LEU A 884 6.05 -10.95 -44.46
CA LEU A 884 5.52 -9.68 -44.98
C LEU A 884 4.41 -9.91 -46.02
N GLY A 885 4.13 -11.15 -46.41
CA GLY A 885 3.20 -11.46 -47.50
C GLY A 885 3.67 -10.88 -48.85
N GLU A 886 2.76 -10.83 -49.83
CA GLU A 886 3.09 -10.32 -51.18
C GLU A 886 3.13 -8.78 -51.23
N THR A 887 2.25 -8.11 -50.49
CA THR A 887 2.13 -6.64 -50.50
C THR A 887 2.90 -5.98 -49.35
N GLY A 888 2.96 -6.62 -48.19
CA GLY A 888 3.48 -6.12 -46.91
C GLY A 888 2.94 -4.75 -46.54
N GLU A 889 1.64 -4.56 -46.70
CA GLU A 889 0.91 -3.36 -46.28
C GLU A 889 0.70 -3.30 -44.76
N ASN A 890 0.70 -4.45 -44.07
CA ASN A 890 0.36 -4.56 -42.64
C ASN A 890 1.54 -4.93 -41.73
N GLY A 891 2.79 -4.88 -42.20
CA GLY A 891 3.94 -5.41 -41.44
C GLY A 891 4.09 -6.92 -41.61
N LYS A 892 4.68 -7.61 -40.63
CA LYS A 892 4.75 -9.08 -40.59
C LYS A 892 3.44 -9.65 -40.07
N ASP A 893 2.86 -10.57 -40.83
CA ASP A 893 1.67 -11.32 -40.47
C ASP A 893 2.04 -12.78 -40.16
N ILE A 894 1.29 -13.43 -39.26
CA ILE A 894 1.39 -14.87 -39.01
C ILE A 894 0.56 -15.64 -40.05
N PHE A 895 1.21 -16.63 -40.65
CA PHE A 895 0.62 -17.58 -41.60
C PHE A 895 0.67 -19.00 -41.04
N MET A 896 -0.31 -19.82 -41.45
CA MET A 896 -0.43 -21.24 -41.12
C MET A 896 -0.37 -22.10 -42.38
N MET A 897 0.31 -23.24 -42.30
CA MET A 897 0.24 -24.31 -43.31
C MET A 897 -0.12 -25.63 -42.65
N LYS A 898 -0.96 -26.44 -43.31
CA LYS A 898 -1.34 -27.78 -42.85
C LYS A 898 -0.71 -28.84 -43.72
N LYS A 899 -0.31 -29.96 -43.12
CA LYS A 899 0.16 -31.12 -43.85
C LYS A 899 -1.01 -31.85 -44.49
N LEU A 900 -0.95 -32.03 -45.80
CA LEU A 900 -1.97 -32.68 -46.60
C LEU A 900 -1.77 -34.21 -46.61
N PRO A 901 -2.82 -35.01 -46.93
CA PRO A 901 -2.74 -36.48 -46.94
C PRO A 901 -1.68 -37.07 -47.89
N ASN A 902 -1.27 -36.31 -48.91
CA ASN A 902 -0.23 -36.68 -49.87
C ASN A 902 1.20 -36.36 -49.37
N ASN A 903 1.36 -36.00 -48.10
CA ASN A 903 2.63 -35.56 -47.48
C ASN A 903 3.20 -34.24 -48.03
N THR A 904 2.42 -33.41 -48.73
CA THR A 904 2.82 -32.03 -49.06
C THR A 904 2.20 -31.02 -48.09
N TRP A 905 2.70 -29.78 -48.07
CA TRP A 905 2.09 -28.70 -47.30
C TRP A 905 1.00 -27.98 -48.12
N SER A 906 0.00 -27.43 -47.45
CA SER A 906 -0.98 -26.52 -48.07
C SER A 906 -0.33 -25.19 -48.45
N GLU A 907 -1.01 -24.39 -49.27
CA GLU A 907 -0.66 -22.97 -49.42
C GLU A 907 -0.71 -22.24 -48.06
N PRO A 908 0.12 -21.21 -47.83
CA PRO A 908 0.07 -20.39 -46.63
C PRO A 908 -1.28 -19.69 -46.46
N ILE A 909 -1.87 -19.83 -45.27
CA ILE A 909 -3.13 -19.19 -44.89
C ILE A 909 -2.82 -18.08 -43.88
N ASN A 910 -3.14 -16.83 -44.22
CA ASN A 910 -3.04 -15.70 -43.30
C ASN A 910 -4.03 -15.90 -42.15
N LEU A 911 -3.58 -15.73 -40.89
CA LEU A 911 -4.47 -15.80 -39.73
C LEU A 911 -5.16 -14.45 -39.56
N ASP A 912 -6.38 -14.32 -40.09
CA ASP A 912 -7.24 -13.13 -40.14
C ASP A 912 -7.17 -12.16 -38.92
N GLY A 913 -7.90 -11.04 -39.03
CA GLY A 913 -7.81 -9.86 -38.14
C GLY A 913 -7.83 -10.02 -36.60
N PRO A 914 -8.30 -11.13 -35.97
CA PRO A 914 -8.04 -11.33 -34.55
C PRO A 914 -6.55 -11.50 -34.22
N ILE A 915 -5.79 -12.22 -35.05
CA ILE A 915 -4.35 -12.47 -34.80
C ILE A 915 -3.52 -11.38 -35.47
N ASN A 916 -3.67 -11.22 -36.78
CA ASN A 916 -2.90 -10.26 -37.55
C ASN A 916 -3.50 -8.85 -37.47
N SER A 917 -2.64 -7.85 -37.33
CA SER A 917 -3.01 -6.45 -37.13
C SER A 917 -2.41 -5.56 -38.22
N ILE A 918 -2.25 -4.26 -37.94
CA ILE A 918 -1.52 -3.32 -38.80
C ILE A 918 -0.03 -3.22 -38.42
N GLY A 919 0.37 -3.93 -37.36
CA GLY A 919 1.76 -3.98 -36.87
C GLY A 919 2.39 -5.33 -37.14
N ASP A 920 3.55 -5.57 -36.53
CA ASP A 920 4.22 -6.84 -36.73
C ASP A 920 3.74 -7.89 -35.72
N GLU A 921 3.33 -9.06 -36.22
CA GLU A 921 3.12 -10.29 -35.48
C GLU A 921 4.20 -11.33 -35.81
N ASP A 922 4.93 -11.79 -34.79
CA ASP A 922 6.07 -12.70 -34.94
C ASP A 922 6.12 -13.77 -33.85
N PHE A 923 6.98 -14.77 -34.05
CA PHE A 923 7.31 -15.81 -33.08
C PHE A 923 6.10 -16.62 -32.58
N PRO A 924 5.28 -17.19 -33.48
CA PRO A 924 4.14 -18.00 -33.08
C PRO A 924 4.57 -19.32 -32.41
N PHE A 925 3.84 -19.72 -31.38
CA PHE A 925 3.97 -20.97 -30.66
C PHE A 925 2.58 -21.49 -30.27
N LEU A 926 2.26 -22.73 -30.62
CA LEU A 926 1.00 -23.37 -30.26
C LEU A 926 1.20 -24.26 -29.03
N SER A 927 0.34 -24.14 -28.03
CA SER A 927 0.29 -25.02 -26.85
C SER A 927 0.12 -26.48 -27.25
N GLU A 928 0.53 -27.41 -26.37
CA GLU A 928 0.51 -28.84 -26.68
C GLU A 928 -0.91 -29.37 -26.99
N ASP A 929 -1.93 -28.82 -26.33
CA ASP A 929 -3.33 -29.16 -26.58
C ASP A 929 -3.90 -28.57 -27.88
N GLY A 930 -3.14 -27.72 -28.57
CA GLY A 930 -3.55 -27.05 -29.80
C GLY A 930 -4.58 -25.93 -29.60
N LYS A 931 -4.91 -25.55 -28.37
CA LYS A 931 -5.99 -24.60 -28.07
C LYS A 931 -5.53 -23.17 -27.84
N THR A 932 -4.25 -22.96 -27.56
CA THR A 932 -3.71 -21.63 -27.26
C THR A 932 -2.56 -21.29 -28.21
N LEU A 933 -2.70 -20.21 -28.96
CA LEU A 933 -1.63 -19.66 -29.79
C LEU A 933 -0.98 -18.49 -29.06
N TYR A 934 0.31 -18.63 -28.74
CA TYR A 934 1.16 -17.57 -28.26
C TYR A 934 1.91 -16.92 -29.42
N PHE A 935 2.10 -15.61 -29.37
CA PHE A 935 2.88 -14.87 -30.36
C PHE A 935 3.30 -13.52 -29.80
N ALA A 936 4.26 -12.87 -30.44
CA ALA A 936 4.65 -11.51 -30.10
C ALA A 936 4.02 -10.51 -31.09
N SER A 937 3.52 -9.38 -30.61
CA SER A 937 2.97 -8.31 -31.45
C SER A 937 3.45 -6.93 -31.00
N THR A 938 3.63 -6.02 -31.97
CA THR A 938 3.84 -4.58 -31.68
C THR A 938 2.53 -3.80 -31.55
N GLN A 939 1.38 -4.49 -31.56
CA GLN A 939 0.03 -3.93 -31.47
C GLN A 939 -0.76 -4.63 -30.36
N HIS A 940 -2.08 -4.78 -30.52
CA HIS A 940 -2.98 -5.46 -29.56
C HIS A 940 -2.95 -4.91 -28.13
N GLY A 941 -2.52 -3.65 -27.95
CA GLY A 941 -2.33 -3.06 -26.63
C GLY A 941 -0.98 -3.39 -26.00
N SER A 942 0.08 -3.49 -26.82
CA SER A 942 1.46 -3.58 -26.35
C SER A 942 1.81 -2.39 -25.45
N MET A 943 2.66 -2.60 -24.44
CA MET A 943 3.25 -1.52 -23.66
C MET A 943 4.59 -1.03 -24.20
N GLY A 944 5.17 -1.69 -25.20
CA GLY A 944 6.54 -1.48 -25.61
C GLY A 944 6.75 -1.79 -27.10
N GLY A 945 7.87 -2.43 -27.41
CA GLY A 945 8.14 -2.96 -28.75
C GLY A 945 7.26 -4.17 -29.02
N TYR A 946 7.87 -5.33 -29.23
CA TYR A 946 7.12 -6.58 -29.17
C TYR A 946 6.66 -6.89 -27.74
N ASP A 947 5.39 -7.19 -27.57
CA ASP A 947 4.82 -7.79 -26.37
C ASP A 947 4.32 -9.20 -26.70
N ILE A 948 4.37 -10.11 -25.74
CA ILE A 948 3.82 -11.46 -25.87
C ILE A 948 2.31 -11.44 -25.60
N PHE A 949 1.56 -12.07 -26.49
CA PHE A 949 0.12 -12.27 -26.43
C PHE A 949 -0.22 -13.75 -26.49
N LYS A 950 -1.41 -14.09 -26.01
CA LYS A 950 -2.04 -15.39 -26.25
C LYS A 950 -3.43 -15.22 -26.85
N SER A 951 -3.82 -16.12 -27.74
CA SER A 951 -5.18 -16.22 -28.26
C SER A 951 -5.68 -17.66 -28.15
N GLU A 952 -6.93 -17.81 -27.72
CA GLU A 952 -7.56 -19.11 -27.53
C GLU A 952 -8.43 -19.47 -28.75
N TRP A 953 -8.40 -20.74 -29.13
CA TRP A 953 -9.14 -21.28 -30.26
C TRP A 953 -10.62 -21.46 -29.89
N ASP A 954 -11.49 -20.77 -30.62
CA ASP A 954 -12.94 -20.93 -30.51
C ASP A 954 -13.40 -22.06 -31.44
N GLU A 955 -13.51 -23.28 -30.91
CA GLU A 955 -13.96 -24.45 -31.65
C GLU A 955 -15.35 -24.28 -32.27
N LYS A 956 -16.23 -23.51 -31.62
CA LYS A 956 -17.61 -23.31 -32.06
C LYS A 956 -17.69 -22.46 -33.33
N ASN A 957 -16.86 -21.42 -33.40
CA ASN A 957 -16.83 -20.51 -34.53
C ASN A 957 -15.64 -20.77 -35.49
N ASN A 958 -14.81 -21.77 -35.19
CA ASN A 958 -13.65 -22.19 -35.97
C ASN A 958 -12.71 -21.01 -36.29
N ARG A 959 -12.38 -20.21 -35.27
CA ARG A 959 -11.53 -19.02 -35.37
C ARG A 959 -10.73 -18.78 -34.10
N TRP A 960 -9.65 -18.02 -34.19
CA TRP A 960 -8.95 -17.48 -33.04
C TRP A 960 -9.72 -16.32 -32.39
N ASN A 961 -9.70 -16.25 -31.06
CA ASN A 961 -10.22 -15.12 -30.32
C ASN A 961 -9.29 -13.89 -30.38
N TYR A 962 -9.77 -12.73 -29.93
CA TYR A 962 -8.89 -11.58 -29.79
C TYR A 962 -7.78 -11.87 -28.77
N PRO A 963 -6.53 -11.50 -29.07
CA PRO A 963 -5.39 -11.80 -28.23
C PRO A 963 -5.45 -11.05 -26.91
N VAL A 964 -4.92 -11.68 -25.87
CA VAL A 964 -4.78 -11.14 -24.52
C VAL A 964 -3.29 -10.96 -24.23
N ASN A 965 -2.91 -9.76 -23.80
CA ASN A 965 -1.53 -9.45 -23.40
C ASN A 965 -1.12 -10.34 -22.21
N MET A 966 0.07 -10.95 -22.27
CA MET A 966 0.54 -11.84 -21.21
C MET A 966 0.81 -11.13 -19.88
N GLY A 967 0.98 -9.80 -19.91
CA GLY A 967 1.07 -8.94 -18.74
C GLY A 967 2.49 -8.82 -18.19
N ALA A 968 2.69 -7.93 -17.22
CA ALA A 968 3.95 -7.82 -16.49
C ALA A 968 4.09 -8.97 -15.48
N PRO A 969 5.30 -9.49 -15.21
CA PRO A 969 6.58 -9.03 -15.73
C PRO A 969 7.01 -9.70 -17.05
N ILE A 970 6.19 -10.58 -17.66
CA ILE A 970 6.52 -11.25 -18.94
C ILE A 970 6.76 -10.20 -20.03
N ASN A 971 5.88 -9.21 -20.13
CA ASN A 971 6.04 -8.06 -21.00
C ASN A 971 6.71 -6.88 -20.26
N SER A 972 7.31 -5.96 -21.01
CA SER A 972 8.00 -4.75 -20.56
C SER A 972 7.93 -3.63 -21.60
N PRO A 973 8.42 -2.40 -21.29
CA PRO A 973 8.59 -1.34 -22.29
C PRO A 973 9.54 -1.68 -23.46
N PHE A 974 10.09 -2.89 -23.52
CA PHE A 974 11.08 -3.32 -24.50
C PHE A 974 10.52 -4.41 -25.41
N ASP A 975 11.38 -5.16 -26.10
CA ASP A 975 10.94 -6.32 -26.90
C ASP A 975 10.94 -7.57 -26.03
N ASP A 976 9.76 -8.17 -25.92
CA ASP A 976 9.46 -9.44 -25.28
C ASP A 976 8.86 -10.39 -26.33
N ILE A 977 9.56 -11.49 -26.56
CA ILE A 977 9.34 -12.38 -27.69
C ILE A 977 9.51 -13.85 -27.28
N PHE A 978 9.08 -14.77 -28.15
CA PHE A 978 9.28 -16.23 -28.00
C PHE A 978 8.79 -16.81 -26.67
N TYR A 979 7.48 -16.89 -26.48
CA TYR A 979 6.89 -17.64 -25.36
C TYR A 979 6.76 -19.12 -25.71
N VAL A 980 7.36 -19.99 -24.91
CA VAL A 980 7.45 -21.43 -25.19
C VAL A 980 7.25 -22.22 -23.91
N GLU A 981 6.23 -23.08 -23.87
CA GLU A 981 5.98 -24.00 -22.74
C GLU A 981 6.93 -25.21 -22.84
N GLU A 982 7.47 -25.67 -21.70
CA GLU A 982 8.41 -26.81 -21.60
C GLU A 982 7.74 -28.17 -21.75
#